data_AF-A0A4R5CNI5-F1
#
_entry.id   AF-A0A4R5CNI5-F1
#
_cell.length_a   1.000
_cell.length_b   1.000
_cell.length_c   1.000
_cell.angle_alpha   90.00
_cell.angle_beta   90.00
_cell.angle_gamma   90.00
#
_symmetry.space_group_name_H-M   'P 1'
#
loop_
_entity.id
_entity.type
_entity.pdbx_description
1 polymer ?
#
loop_
_entity_poly.entity_id
_entity_poly.type
_entity_poly.pdbx_seq_one_letter_code
_entity_poly.pdbx_strand_id
1 'polypeptide(L)'
;SLDGTTYQSSNTFSGLAPNNYTLYVRNTADNTCVTPSSSVITINAVPLPPVVPTTASVVQPTCATPSGSISITTQSGVEYSLDGTTYQSSNTFSGLTPNNYTLYVRNTVDNTCVTPSSSVITINAVPLPPVVPTTASVVQPTCATPSGSISITTQSGVEYSLDGTTYQSSNTFSGLTPNNYTLYVRNTADTTCLTPSSTVITINAVPLPPVVPTTASVVQPTCAIPSGSISITTQSGVEYSLDGTTYQSSNTFSGLTPNNYTLYVRNTADNTCVTPSSTVITINAVPLPPVVPTTASVVQPTCAIPSGSISITTQSGVEYSLDGTTYQSSNTFSGLTPNNYTLYVRNTADNTCVTPSASAITINSIPVVVSPTSASIIQPTCSIPSGSIAITTQLGVEYSLNGVTYQSSNTFSGLTPNNYTLYVRNTADNTCVVQSASTITINAIPIPPIVPTATTVIQPTCAIPSGTITVVAQSGVEYSLNGVTYQTSNTFSGLAPNDYLLYARNIADNTCSVISPVRVTVNPLPLLPSTPALVQVIQPTCLEPSGSITISTQADVQYSLGNAYQNSPVFNNLTPGKYTMSVRFTTSPACITLGSEVTINAIPSQIQFETTGDCENKEYILTANPLSDSYDSNEVSYQWKDKDGNLIGTNSNVLNVSSVIASTPNGQIVFPTVYSLTVTSAATGCETSANVTVESAYCNIQKGISPDGNGSNDYFDLRLMDVKKLEIFNRYGIKVYSQENYTDQWKGQSNKGDDLPSATYYYVIEFKSSEPKTGWIYLIREKQ
;
A
#
# COMPACT_ATOMS: atom_id res chain seq x y z
N SER A 1 176.95 102.83 -31.71
CA SER A 1 176.81 102.06 -32.96
C SER A 1 176.25 100.68 -32.61
N LEU A 2 175.53 100.02 -33.53
CA LEU A 2 175.15 98.61 -33.39
C LEU A 2 176.00 97.66 -34.26
N ASP A 3 176.88 98.21 -35.11
CA ASP A 3 177.66 97.47 -36.12
C ASP A 3 179.18 97.71 -36.02
N GLY A 4 179.62 98.58 -35.11
CA GLY A 4 181.02 98.92 -34.91
C GLY A 4 181.62 99.89 -35.94
N THR A 5 180.87 100.31 -36.96
CA THR A 5 181.37 101.15 -38.07
C THR A 5 180.61 102.46 -38.23
N THR A 6 179.29 102.47 -38.03
CA THR A 6 178.45 103.67 -38.10
C THR A 6 178.04 104.14 -36.70
N TYR A 7 178.52 105.33 -36.32
CA TYR A 7 178.30 105.87 -34.97
C TYR A 7 177.36 107.07 -35.03
N GLN A 8 176.29 107.00 -34.25
CA GLN A 8 175.43 108.14 -33.91
C GLN A 8 175.77 108.66 -32.51
N SER A 9 175.49 109.94 -32.25
CA SER A 9 175.64 110.57 -30.93
C SER A 9 174.55 110.15 -29.94
N SER A 10 173.37 109.72 -30.42
CA SER A 10 172.29 109.21 -29.58
C SER A 10 172.57 107.79 -29.06
N ASN A 11 172.23 107.53 -27.80
CA ASN A 11 172.30 106.21 -27.19
C ASN A 11 171.02 105.36 -27.39
N THR A 12 170.01 105.86 -28.12
CA THR A 12 168.73 105.18 -28.34
C THR A 12 168.62 104.63 -29.76
N PHE A 13 168.17 103.37 -29.88
CA PHE A 13 167.83 102.70 -31.14
C PHE A 13 166.38 102.25 -31.10
N SER A 14 165.57 102.63 -32.10
CA SER A 14 164.15 102.27 -32.23
C SER A 14 163.88 101.53 -33.54
N GLY A 15 162.78 100.78 -33.59
CA GLY A 15 162.38 100.02 -34.79
C GLY A 15 163.23 98.77 -35.07
N LEU A 16 163.86 98.18 -34.05
CA LEU A 16 164.67 96.98 -34.19
C LEU A 16 163.79 95.73 -34.35
N ALA A 17 164.13 94.87 -35.31
CA ALA A 17 163.51 93.56 -35.47
C ALA A 17 163.99 92.58 -34.39
N PRO A 18 163.25 91.49 -34.08
CA PRO A 18 163.71 90.46 -33.16
C PRO A 18 165.05 89.87 -33.61
N ASN A 19 166.13 90.20 -32.90
CA ASN A 19 167.48 89.70 -33.13
C ASN A 19 168.38 90.01 -31.93
N ASN A 20 169.63 89.55 -32.00
CA ASN A 20 170.71 89.89 -31.08
C ASN A 20 171.50 91.09 -31.60
N TYR A 21 171.71 92.09 -30.76
CA TYR A 21 172.44 93.31 -31.10
C TYR A 21 173.63 93.54 -30.14
N THR A 22 174.79 93.92 -30.69
CA THR A 22 176.00 94.31 -29.92
C THR A 22 176.17 95.82 -29.99
N LEU A 23 176.40 96.48 -28.86
CA LEU A 23 176.58 97.93 -28.80
C LEU A 23 178.06 98.27 -28.91
N TYR A 24 178.44 99.26 -29.71
CA TYR A 24 179.81 99.76 -29.82
C TYR A 24 179.88 101.25 -29.50
N VAL A 25 180.89 101.63 -28.70
CA VAL A 25 181.21 103.03 -28.35
C VAL A 25 182.63 103.36 -28.82
N ARG A 26 182.81 104.55 -29.41
CA ARG A 26 184.13 105.05 -29.83
C ARG A 26 184.44 106.38 -29.16
N ASN A 27 185.72 106.63 -28.87
CA ASN A 27 186.18 107.96 -28.48
C ASN A 27 186.13 108.91 -29.70
N THR A 28 185.73 110.16 -29.50
CA THR A 28 185.63 111.16 -30.59
C THR A 28 186.93 111.92 -30.86
N ALA A 29 187.88 111.95 -29.92
CA ALA A 29 189.19 112.61 -30.08
C ALA A 29 190.26 111.69 -30.69
N ASP A 30 190.10 110.37 -30.54
CA ASP A 30 190.91 109.34 -31.20
C ASP A 30 189.99 108.24 -31.75
N ASN A 31 189.82 108.25 -33.08
CA ASN A 31 188.91 107.34 -33.77
C ASN A 31 189.41 105.88 -33.80
N THR A 32 190.61 105.59 -33.30
CA THR A 32 191.13 104.21 -33.19
C THR A 32 190.71 103.52 -31.89
N CYS A 33 190.17 104.26 -30.92
CA CYS A 33 189.72 103.72 -29.64
C CYS A 33 188.22 103.37 -29.67
N VAL A 34 187.92 102.10 -30.00
CA VAL A 34 186.55 101.53 -30.04
C VAL A 34 186.42 100.40 -29.02
N THR A 35 185.33 100.39 -28.24
CA THR A 35 185.01 99.30 -27.31
C THR A 35 183.59 98.74 -27.56
N PRO A 36 183.44 97.43 -27.76
CA PRO A 36 182.13 96.76 -27.80
C PRO A 36 181.55 96.52 -26.40
N SER A 37 180.23 96.32 -26.30
CA SER A 37 179.57 95.86 -25.08
C SER A 37 179.94 94.41 -24.78
N SER A 38 180.11 94.09 -23.50
CA SER A 38 180.48 92.74 -23.04
C SER A 38 179.38 91.69 -23.22
N SER A 39 178.17 92.10 -23.58
CA SER A 39 177.01 91.23 -23.79
C SER A 39 176.15 91.73 -24.95
N VAL A 40 175.53 90.79 -25.67
CA VAL A 40 174.50 91.06 -26.67
C VAL A 40 173.14 91.29 -26.00
N ILE A 41 172.30 92.16 -26.58
CA ILE A 41 170.91 92.36 -26.18
C ILE A 41 170.00 91.65 -27.20
N THR A 42 169.06 90.84 -26.71
CA THR A 42 168.11 90.08 -27.54
C THR A 42 166.71 90.68 -27.47
N ILE A 43 166.05 90.81 -28.61
CA ILE A 43 164.62 91.09 -28.71
C ILE A 43 163.91 89.80 -29.21
N ASN A 44 162.93 89.29 -28.45
CA ASN A 44 162.20 88.05 -28.76
C ASN A 44 161.01 88.27 -29.71
N ALA A 45 160.58 87.22 -30.42
CA ALA A 45 159.37 87.22 -31.26
C ALA A 45 158.08 87.03 -30.43
N VAL A 46 156.92 87.46 -30.96
CA VAL A 46 155.59 87.35 -30.33
C VAL A 46 155.01 85.92 -30.48
N PRO A 47 154.39 85.30 -29.44
CA PRO A 47 153.77 83.97 -29.52
C PRO A 47 152.49 83.89 -30.40
N LEU A 48 152.20 82.71 -30.97
CA LEU A 48 150.99 82.42 -31.75
C LEU A 48 149.79 82.00 -30.85
N PRO A 49 148.52 82.32 -31.22
CA PRO A 49 147.34 81.93 -30.46
C PRO A 49 147.02 80.42 -30.53
N PRO A 50 146.34 79.82 -29.51
CA PRO A 50 145.92 78.42 -29.50
C PRO A 50 144.97 77.99 -30.62
N VAL A 51 144.83 76.68 -30.84
CA VAL A 51 143.88 76.08 -31.80
C VAL A 51 142.47 76.04 -31.19
N VAL A 52 141.43 76.27 -32.02
CA VAL A 52 140.02 76.19 -31.60
C VAL A 52 139.72 74.84 -30.92
N PRO A 53 139.16 74.82 -29.69
CA PRO A 53 138.91 73.60 -28.95
C PRO A 53 137.72 72.81 -29.53
N THR A 54 137.83 71.48 -29.55
CA THR A 54 136.77 70.53 -29.95
C THR A 54 136.47 69.54 -28.84
N THR A 55 135.30 68.88 -28.86
CA THR A 55 134.96 67.83 -27.89
C THR A 55 135.60 66.49 -28.24
N ALA A 56 136.08 65.80 -27.21
CA ALA A 56 136.52 64.41 -27.28
C ALA A 56 135.39 63.43 -26.93
N SER A 57 134.58 63.73 -25.91
CA SER A 57 133.45 62.89 -25.50
C SER A 57 132.38 63.67 -24.74
N VAL A 58 131.13 63.22 -24.86
CA VAL A 58 130.00 63.72 -24.07
C VAL A 58 129.25 62.51 -23.49
N VAL A 59 129.03 62.51 -22.18
CA VAL A 59 128.19 61.51 -21.49
C VAL A 59 126.93 62.21 -21.00
N GLN A 60 125.77 61.74 -21.46
CA GLN A 60 124.47 62.26 -21.02
C GLN A 60 124.03 61.62 -19.71
N PRO A 61 123.21 62.31 -18.89
CA PRO A 61 122.65 61.73 -17.68
C PRO A 61 121.66 60.58 -17.96
N THR A 62 121.56 59.66 -17.01
CA THR A 62 120.59 58.55 -16.96
C THR A 62 119.78 58.62 -15.66
N CYS A 63 118.68 57.87 -15.52
CA CYS A 63 117.96 57.78 -14.25
C CYS A 63 118.87 57.28 -13.09
N ALA A 64 119.85 56.41 -13.38
CA ALA A 64 120.81 55.94 -12.39
C ALA A 64 121.92 56.97 -12.07
N THR A 65 122.31 57.81 -13.02
CA THR A 65 123.37 58.83 -12.86
C THR A 65 122.90 60.19 -13.39
N PRO A 66 122.40 61.10 -12.53
CA PRO A 66 121.65 62.29 -12.95
C PRO A 66 122.53 63.49 -13.37
N SER A 67 123.77 63.27 -13.81
CA SER A 67 124.69 64.31 -14.26
C SER A 67 125.44 63.91 -15.52
N GLY A 68 125.76 64.89 -16.38
CA GLY A 68 126.57 64.67 -17.58
C GLY A 68 128.05 64.98 -17.38
N SER A 69 128.86 64.70 -18.40
CA SER A 69 130.28 65.09 -18.45
C SER A 69 130.73 65.44 -19.86
N ILE A 70 131.62 66.42 -20.00
CA ILE A 70 132.25 66.83 -21.25
C ILE A 70 133.76 66.68 -21.11
N SER A 71 134.40 66.08 -22.11
CA SER A 71 135.86 66.10 -22.28
C SER A 71 136.23 66.88 -23.53
N ILE A 72 137.16 67.82 -23.43
CA ILE A 72 137.74 68.62 -24.53
C ILE A 72 138.94 67.87 -25.11
N THR A 73 139.19 67.94 -26.41
CA THR A 73 140.39 67.34 -27.04
C THR A 73 141.66 68.02 -26.53
N THR A 74 142.65 67.22 -26.11
CA THR A 74 143.89 67.74 -25.52
C THR A 74 144.75 68.53 -26.53
N GLN A 75 145.44 69.57 -26.06
CA GLN A 75 146.31 70.47 -26.80
C GLN A 75 147.53 70.81 -25.91
N SER A 76 148.73 70.92 -26.48
CA SER A 76 149.93 71.22 -25.69
C SER A 76 150.05 72.71 -25.38
N GLY A 77 150.45 73.06 -24.15
CA GLY A 77 150.70 74.45 -23.76
C GLY A 77 149.44 75.30 -23.55
N VAL A 78 148.30 74.67 -23.24
CA VAL A 78 147.03 75.35 -22.95
C VAL A 78 146.37 74.87 -21.66
N GLU A 79 145.46 75.67 -21.13
CA GLU A 79 144.49 75.29 -20.09
C GLU A 79 143.05 75.37 -20.63
N TYR A 80 142.12 74.62 -20.03
CA TYR A 80 140.74 74.41 -20.49
C TYR A 80 139.69 75.08 -19.61
N SER A 81 138.60 75.55 -20.21
CA SER A 81 137.45 76.09 -19.49
C SER A 81 136.13 75.80 -20.21
N LEU A 82 135.02 75.81 -19.47
CA LEU A 82 133.65 75.80 -20.00
C LEU A 82 132.91 77.14 -19.85
N ASP A 83 133.51 78.12 -19.17
CA ASP A 83 132.91 79.43 -18.89
C ASP A 83 133.76 80.62 -19.41
N GLY A 84 134.98 80.36 -19.87
CA GLY A 84 135.90 81.35 -20.40
C GLY A 84 136.66 82.17 -19.36
N THR A 85 136.44 81.91 -18.06
CA THR A 85 137.01 82.66 -16.93
C THR A 85 137.80 81.77 -15.96
N THR A 86 137.29 80.58 -15.63
CA THR A 86 137.95 79.60 -14.75
C THR A 86 138.59 78.52 -15.61
N TYR A 87 139.93 78.41 -15.53
CA TYR A 87 140.69 77.46 -16.35
C TYR A 87 141.34 76.40 -15.47
N GLN A 88 141.36 75.18 -15.97
CA GLN A 88 142.00 74.03 -15.34
C GLN A 88 142.92 73.32 -16.35
N SER A 89 143.95 72.65 -15.85
CA SER A 89 144.84 71.83 -16.69
C SER A 89 144.14 70.57 -17.23
N SER A 90 143.15 70.06 -16.50
CA SER A 90 142.35 68.91 -16.93
C SER A 90 141.39 69.27 -18.06
N ASN A 91 141.33 68.44 -19.10
CA ASN A 91 140.42 68.60 -20.22
C ASN A 91 139.01 68.02 -19.97
N THR A 92 138.75 67.40 -18.80
CA THR A 92 137.47 66.76 -18.47
C THR A 92 136.71 67.52 -17.39
N PHE A 93 135.42 67.69 -17.62
CA PHE A 93 134.45 68.31 -16.72
C PHE A 93 133.33 67.31 -16.43
N SER A 94 133.16 66.97 -15.16
CA SER A 94 132.14 66.01 -14.68
C SER A 94 131.13 66.71 -13.77
N GLY A 95 129.99 66.06 -13.50
CA GLY A 95 128.95 66.63 -12.65
C GLY A 95 128.20 67.78 -13.31
N LEU A 96 128.15 67.81 -14.65
CA LEU A 96 127.52 68.89 -15.41
C LEU A 96 125.99 68.77 -15.33
N THR A 97 125.36 69.90 -15.04
CA THR A 97 123.90 70.02 -15.09
C THR A 97 123.44 70.17 -16.54
N PRO A 98 122.14 69.93 -16.83
CA PRO A 98 121.61 70.11 -18.17
C PRO A 98 121.77 71.56 -18.65
N ASN A 99 122.66 71.79 -19.61
CA ASN A 99 122.92 73.10 -20.20
C ASN A 99 123.73 72.96 -21.50
N ASN A 100 123.90 74.08 -22.20
CA ASN A 100 124.80 74.24 -23.33
C ASN A 100 126.12 74.86 -22.86
N TYR A 101 127.24 74.16 -23.04
CA TYR A 101 128.57 74.59 -22.62
C TYR A 101 129.43 75.00 -23.83
N THR A 102 130.09 76.17 -23.75
CA THR A 102 131.10 76.62 -24.72
C THR A 102 132.48 76.22 -24.24
N LEU A 103 133.33 75.67 -25.10
CA LEU A 103 134.68 75.26 -24.70
C LEU A 103 135.66 76.41 -24.92
N TYR A 104 136.63 76.58 -24.02
CA TYR A 104 137.69 77.59 -24.15
C TYR A 104 139.05 76.95 -23.89
N VAL A 105 140.07 77.39 -24.64
CA VAL A 105 141.48 77.12 -24.34
C VAL A 105 142.27 78.43 -24.30
N ARG A 106 143.22 78.54 -23.37
CA ARG A 106 144.15 79.68 -23.28
C ARG A 106 145.60 79.24 -23.27
N ASN A 107 146.51 80.00 -23.89
CA ASN A 107 147.94 79.72 -23.90
C ASN A 107 148.56 79.89 -22.50
N THR A 108 149.42 78.97 -22.06
CA THR A 108 150.06 79.03 -20.72
C THR A 108 151.23 80.01 -20.62
N VAL A 109 151.80 80.45 -21.74
CA VAL A 109 152.92 81.41 -21.79
C VAL A 109 152.41 82.84 -21.85
N ASP A 110 151.28 83.06 -22.55
CA ASP A 110 150.58 84.34 -22.61
C ASP A 110 149.07 84.13 -22.38
N ASN A 111 148.62 84.38 -21.15
CA ASN A 111 147.24 84.15 -20.73
C ASN A 111 146.24 85.11 -21.39
N THR A 112 146.69 86.11 -22.16
CA THR A 112 145.80 86.97 -22.96
C THR A 112 145.32 86.31 -24.25
N CYS A 113 145.98 85.23 -24.69
CA CYS A 113 145.60 84.47 -25.88
C CYS A 113 144.58 83.37 -25.55
N VAL A 114 143.29 83.68 -25.70
CA VAL A 114 142.16 82.76 -25.45
C VAL A 114 141.41 82.44 -26.76
N THR A 115 141.05 81.17 -26.97
CA THR A 115 140.31 80.70 -28.14
C THR A 115 139.06 79.90 -27.71
N PRO A 116 137.83 80.36 -28.04
CA PRO A 116 136.59 79.63 -27.80
C PRO A 116 136.26 78.61 -28.90
N SER A 117 135.43 77.61 -28.61
CA SER A 117 134.86 76.69 -29.61
C SER A 117 133.85 77.38 -30.52
N SER A 118 133.68 76.87 -31.74
CA SER A 118 132.73 77.39 -32.71
C SER A 118 131.27 77.00 -32.44
N SER A 119 131.03 75.98 -31.61
CA SER A 119 129.69 75.53 -31.19
C SER A 119 129.65 75.18 -29.71
N VAL A 120 128.44 75.18 -29.17
CA VAL A 120 128.14 74.72 -27.80
C VAL A 120 127.89 73.22 -27.76
N ILE A 121 128.08 72.62 -26.59
CA ILE A 121 127.87 71.20 -26.31
C ILE A 121 126.77 71.04 -25.29
N THR A 122 125.74 70.27 -25.61
CA THR A 122 124.54 70.13 -24.77
C THR A 122 124.61 68.90 -23.88
N ILE A 123 124.45 69.10 -22.57
CA ILE A 123 124.05 68.06 -21.62
C ILE A 123 122.53 68.06 -21.52
N ASN A 124 121.88 66.94 -21.88
CA ASN A 124 120.42 66.80 -21.83
C ASN A 124 119.88 66.74 -20.39
N ALA A 125 118.58 66.95 -20.22
CA ALA A 125 117.91 66.65 -18.95
C ALA A 125 117.91 65.15 -18.66
N VAL A 126 117.86 64.78 -17.37
CA VAL A 126 117.70 63.38 -16.94
C VAL A 126 116.37 62.84 -17.49
N PRO A 127 116.34 61.63 -18.10
CA PRO A 127 115.09 61.01 -18.54
C PRO A 127 114.07 60.88 -17.40
N LEU A 128 112.79 61.11 -17.68
CA LEU A 128 111.73 60.94 -16.68
C LEU A 128 111.42 59.44 -16.48
N PRO A 129 111.22 58.97 -15.24
CA PRO A 129 110.77 57.60 -15.00
C PRO A 129 109.35 57.37 -15.56
N PRO A 130 109.03 56.15 -16.03
CA PRO A 130 107.68 55.77 -16.45
C PRO A 130 106.62 55.99 -15.36
N VAL A 131 105.36 56.16 -15.75
CA VAL A 131 104.23 56.25 -14.81
C VAL A 131 104.04 54.91 -14.12
N VAL A 132 103.65 54.92 -12.83
CA VAL A 132 103.35 53.70 -12.07
C VAL A 132 102.34 52.83 -12.84
N PRO A 133 102.67 51.55 -13.13
CA PRO A 133 101.80 50.69 -13.91
C PRO A 133 100.53 50.32 -13.13
N THR A 134 99.39 50.34 -13.80
CA THR A 134 98.08 49.90 -13.28
C THR A 134 97.52 48.78 -14.15
N THR A 135 96.62 47.96 -13.61
CA THR A 135 95.93 46.92 -14.38
C THR A 135 94.82 47.52 -15.25
N ALA A 136 94.77 47.11 -16.51
CA ALA A 136 93.62 47.33 -17.40
C ALA A 136 92.54 46.25 -17.20
N SER A 137 92.94 44.99 -17.04
CA SER A 137 92.02 43.88 -16.76
C SER A 137 92.75 42.73 -16.06
N VAL A 138 91.97 41.95 -15.31
CA VAL A 138 92.39 40.71 -14.67
C VAL A 138 91.33 39.66 -14.97
N VAL A 139 91.73 38.54 -15.55
CA VAL A 139 90.85 37.37 -15.76
C VAL A 139 91.29 36.28 -14.80
N GLN A 140 90.41 35.90 -13.88
CA GLN A 140 90.66 34.79 -12.95
C GLN A 140 90.45 33.45 -13.64
N PRO A 141 91.16 32.39 -13.21
CA PRO A 141 90.90 31.04 -13.72
C PRO A 141 89.48 30.57 -13.40
N THR A 142 88.95 29.74 -14.27
CA THR A 142 87.67 29.01 -14.10
C THR A 142 87.92 27.51 -14.16
N CYS A 143 86.96 26.67 -13.78
CA CYS A 143 87.07 25.23 -13.98
C CYS A 143 87.26 24.84 -15.47
N ALA A 144 86.71 25.64 -16.40
CA ALA A 144 86.90 25.42 -17.84
C ALA A 144 88.26 25.92 -18.36
N THR A 145 88.81 26.98 -17.76
CA THR A 145 90.08 27.60 -18.15
C THR A 145 90.99 27.77 -16.91
N PRO A 146 91.88 26.81 -16.61
CA PRO A 146 92.59 26.72 -15.33
C PRO A 146 93.79 27.68 -15.20
N SER A 147 93.77 28.81 -15.91
CA SER A 147 94.81 29.83 -15.90
C SER A 147 94.21 31.23 -15.96
N GLY A 148 94.85 32.20 -15.29
CA GLY A 148 94.47 33.60 -15.35
C GLY A 148 95.22 34.41 -16.39
N SER A 149 94.83 35.67 -16.55
CA SER A 149 95.59 36.65 -17.33
C SER A 149 95.56 38.04 -16.69
N ILE A 150 96.63 38.80 -16.90
CA ILE A 150 96.77 40.19 -16.48
C ILE A 150 97.10 41.03 -17.71
N SER A 151 96.35 42.11 -17.92
CA SER A 151 96.70 43.16 -18.88
C SER A 151 97.03 44.44 -18.12
N ILE A 152 98.20 45.03 -18.40
CA ILE A 152 98.67 46.30 -17.84
C ILE A 152 98.17 47.44 -18.72
N THR A 153 97.77 48.58 -18.15
CA THR A 153 97.38 49.77 -18.91
C THR A 153 98.54 50.24 -19.78
N THR A 154 98.30 50.42 -21.09
CA THR A 154 99.34 50.75 -22.06
C THR A 154 99.97 52.13 -21.80
N GLN A 155 101.29 52.20 -21.85
CA GLN A 155 102.10 53.43 -21.83
C GLN A 155 103.01 53.47 -23.06
N SER A 156 103.33 54.67 -23.56
CA SER A 156 104.22 54.85 -24.71
C SER A 156 105.69 54.80 -24.28
N GLY A 157 106.56 54.22 -25.11
CA GLY A 157 108.01 54.20 -24.87
C GLY A 157 108.46 53.31 -23.70
N VAL A 158 107.66 52.31 -23.31
CA VAL A 158 107.99 51.36 -22.24
C VAL A 158 107.87 49.90 -22.68
N GLU A 159 108.51 49.02 -21.92
CA GLU A 159 108.25 47.57 -21.94
C GLU A 159 107.71 47.12 -20.58
N TYR A 160 106.99 45.99 -20.56
CA TYR A 160 106.22 45.50 -19.42
C TYR A 160 106.82 44.21 -18.86
N SER A 161 106.72 44.01 -17.55
CA SER A 161 107.13 42.78 -16.87
C SER A 161 106.24 42.48 -15.67
N LEU A 162 106.20 41.20 -15.26
CA LEU A 162 105.57 40.75 -14.01
C LEU A 162 106.59 40.29 -12.95
N ASP A 163 107.88 40.20 -13.30
CA ASP A 163 108.95 39.71 -12.43
C ASP A 163 110.08 40.74 -12.21
N GLY A 164 110.06 41.85 -12.96
CA GLY A 164 111.05 42.92 -12.88
C GLY A 164 112.35 42.64 -13.63
N THR A 165 112.49 41.49 -14.28
CA THR A 165 113.71 41.02 -14.97
C THR A 165 113.48 40.69 -16.44
N THR A 166 112.37 40.02 -16.79
CA THR A 166 111.99 39.67 -18.15
C THR A 166 110.93 40.65 -18.65
N TYR A 167 111.26 41.41 -19.70
CA TYR A 167 110.38 42.45 -20.24
C TYR A 167 109.93 42.10 -21.66
N GLN A 168 108.68 42.43 -21.97
CA GLN A 168 108.08 42.25 -23.28
C GLN A 168 107.37 43.54 -23.73
N SER A 169 107.25 43.73 -25.04
CA SER A 169 106.50 44.86 -25.61
C SER A 169 104.98 44.73 -25.41
N SER A 170 104.47 43.49 -25.31
CA SER A 170 103.07 43.21 -25.02
C SER A 170 102.74 43.56 -23.57
N ASN A 171 101.64 44.29 -23.37
CA ASN A 171 101.11 44.62 -22.06
C ASN A 171 100.25 43.50 -21.44
N THR A 172 100.07 42.38 -22.15
CA THR A 172 99.19 41.27 -21.72
C THR A 172 99.98 40.01 -21.44
N PHE A 173 99.69 39.39 -20.30
CA PHE A 173 100.27 38.15 -19.81
C PHE A 173 99.16 37.12 -19.62
N SER A 174 99.21 36.03 -20.38
CA SER A 174 98.24 34.93 -20.35
C SER A 174 98.88 33.66 -19.77
N GLY A 175 98.06 32.68 -19.40
CA GLY A 175 98.55 31.41 -18.87
C GLY A 175 99.14 31.52 -17.46
N LEU A 176 98.71 32.52 -16.69
CA LEU A 176 99.23 32.77 -15.36
C LEU A 176 98.71 31.75 -14.36
N THR A 177 99.63 31.17 -13.59
CA THR A 177 99.32 30.30 -12.45
C THR A 177 98.82 31.13 -11.26
N PRO A 178 98.11 30.53 -10.29
CA PRO A 178 97.71 31.22 -9.08
C PRO A 178 98.90 31.79 -8.31
N ASN A 179 99.02 33.12 -8.26
CA ASN A 179 100.07 33.83 -7.54
C ASN A 179 99.75 35.34 -7.44
N ASN A 180 100.56 36.06 -6.68
CA ASN A 180 100.59 37.51 -6.64
C ASN A 180 101.67 38.05 -7.60
N TYR A 181 101.27 38.88 -8.56
CA TYR A 181 102.15 39.46 -9.56
C TYR A 181 102.36 40.96 -9.32
N THR A 182 103.61 41.41 -9.34
CA THR A 182 103.96 42.85 -9.30
C THR A 182 104.14 43.33 -10.73
N LEU A 183 103.54 44.46 -11.09
CA LEU A 183 103.68 45.01 -12.44
C LEU A 183 104.93 45.90 -12.51
N TYR A 184 105.69 45.78 -13.58
CA TYR A 184 106.85 46.64 -13.84
C TYR A 184 106.74 47.26 -15.23
N VAL A 185 107.10 48.53 -15.35
CA VAL A 185 107.37 49.18 -16.63
C VAL A 185 108.77 49.79 -16.60
N ARG A 186 109.51 49.67 -17.71
CA ARG A 186 110.81 50.33 -17.89
C ARG A 186 110.83 51.15 -19.17
N ASN A 187 111.52 52.29 -19.18
CA ASN A 187 111.67 53.13 -20.36
C ASN A 187 112.58 52.43 -21.40
N THR A 188 112.21 52.50 -22.69
CA THR A 188 113.01 51.89 -23.78
C THR A 188 114.23 52.72 -24.18
N ALA A 189 114.22 54.04 -23.94
CA ALA A 189 115.34 54.93 -24.22
C ALA A 189 116.40 54.93 -23.10
N ASP A 190 115.99 54.65 -21.86
CA ASP A 190 116.87 54.46 -20.72
C ASP A 190 116.35 53.32 -19.83
N THR A 191 116.96 52.15 -19.97
CA THR A 191 116.56 50.95 -19.22
C THR A 191 116.82 51.03 -17.72
N THR A 192 117.54 52.05 -17.24
CA THR A 192 117.71 52.31 -15.80
C THR A 192 116.48 53.01 -15.19
N CYS A 193 115.59 53.56 -16.00
CA CYS A 193 114.32 54.14 -15.56
C CYS A 193 113.23 53.07 -15.47
N LEU A 194 113.09 52.44 -14.29
CA LEU A 194 112.08 51.42 -14.01
C LEU A 194 111.10 51.88 -12.92
N THR A 195 109.82 51.52 -13.08
CA THR A 195 108.76 51.83 -12.11
C THR A 195 107.92 50.57 -11.81
N PRO A 196 107.91 50.08 -10.56
CA PRO A 196 107.02 48.99 -10.13
C PRO A 196 105.63 49.53 -9.73
N SER A 197 104.60 48.66 -9.75
CA SER A 197 103.30 48.95 -9.14
C SER A 197 103.39 48.99 -7.61
N SER A 198 102.54 49.80 -6.97
CA SER A 198 102.47 49.90 -5.51
C SER A 198 101.71 48.74 -4.84
N THR A 199 100.96 47.97 -5.63
CA THR A 199 100.18 46.81 -5.17
C THR A 199 100.44 45.62 -6.09
N VAL A 200 100.28 44.42 -5.52
CA VAL A 200 100.32 43.16 -6.27
C VAL A 200 98.93 42.82 -6.79
N ILE A 201 98.88 42.10 -7.90
CA ILE A 201 97.66 41.61 -8.53
C ILE A 201 97.58 40.10 -8.33
N THR A 202 96.50 39.63 -7.73
CA THR A 202 96.33 38.21 -7.39
C THR A 202 95.56 37.47 -8.49
N ILE A 203 96.18 36.44 -9.06
CA ILE A 203 95.48 35.38 -9.77
C ILE A 203 95.09 34.31 -8.73
N ASN A 204 93.78 34.12 -8.52
CA ASN A 204 93.27 33.17 -7.54
C ASN A 204 93.56 31.72 -7.95
N ALA A 205 93.45 30.80 -7.00
CA ALA A 205 93.42 29.37 -7.31
C ALA A 205 92.21 29.03 -8.22
N VAL A 206 92.37 28.01 -9.06
CA VAL A 206 91.25 27.46 -9.84
C VAL A 206 90.13 27.05 -8.87
N PRO A 207 88.87 27.46 -9.09
CA PRO A 207 87.77 27.05 -8.23
C PRO A 207 87.68 25.52 -8.12
N LEU A 208 87.40 25.01 -6.92
CA LEU A 208 87.21 23.57 -6.72
C LEU A 208 85.87 23.13 -7.32
N PRO A 209 85.82 22.01 -8.07
CA PRO A 209 84.56 21.43 -8.50
C PRO A 209 83.72 21.01 -7.28
N PRO A 210 82.38 21.14 -7.33
CA PRO A 210 81.48 20.60 -6.32
C PRO A 210 81.71 19.11 -6.01
N VAL A 211 81.24 18.65 -4.86
CA VAL A 211 81.27 17.22 -4.53
C VAL A 211 80.26 16.48 -5.40
N VAL A 212 80.59 15.26 -5.84
CA VAL A 212 79.68 14.41 -6.63
C VAL A 212 78.33 14.31 -5.92
N PRO A 213 77.21 14.70 -6.58
CA PRO A 213 75.91 14.74 -5.94
C PRO A 213 75.41 13.32 -5.65
N THR A 214 74.84 13.14 -4.45
CA THR A 214 74.19 11.90 -4.01
C THR A 214 72.71 12.18 -3.71
N THR A 215 71.88 11.14 -3.76
CA THR A 215 70.47 11.26 -3.37
C THR A 215 70.31 11.29 -1.85
N ALA A 216 69.51 12.22 -1.35
CA ALA A 216 69.01 12.22 0.02
C ALA A 216 67.78 11.31 0.15
N SER A 217 66.85 11.40 -0.81
CA SER A 217 65.65 10.56 -0.86
C SER A 217 65.11 10.46 -2.28
N VAL A 218 64.46 9.33 -2.55
CA VAL A 218 63.71 9.09 -3.79
C VAL A 218 62.31 8.61 -3.41
N VAL A 219 61.29 9.27 -3.92
CA VAL A 219 59.89 8.85 -3.78
C VAL A 219 59.42 8.35 -5.14
N GLN A 220 59.09 7.06 -5.21
CA GLN A 220 58.55 6.46 -6.43
C GLN A 220 57.07 6.84 -6.60
N PRO A 221 56.56 6.91 -7.84
CA PRO A 221 55.14 7.10 -8.08
C PRO A 221 54.32 5.96 -7.50
N THR A 222 53.10 6.29 -7.09
CA THR A 222 52.08 5.36 -6.63
C THR A 222 50.86 5.47 -7.53
N CYS A 223 49.89 4.54 -7.45
CA CYS A 223 48.63 4.71 -8.17
C CYS A 223 47.87 5.99 -7.77
N ALA A 224 48.00 6.44 -6.51
CA ALA A 224 47.38 7.68 -6.04
C ALA A 224 48.13 8.95 -6.48
N ILE A 225 49.46 8.88 -6.59
CA ILE A 225 50.31 10.00 -6.99
C ILE A 225 51.18 9.54 -8.16
N PRO A 226 50.78 9.79 -9.42
CA PRO A 226 51.41 9.22 -10.61
C PRO A 226 52.72 9.92 -11.00
N SER A 227 53.44 10.49 -10.04
CA SER A 227 54.73 11.15 -10.25
C SER A 227 55.67 10.87 -9.08
N GLY A 228 56.97 10.83 -9.38
CA GLY A 228 58.01 10.67 -8.37
C GLY A 228 58.63 11.99 -7.93
N SER A 229 59.51 11.92 -6.93
CA SER A 229 60.37 13.03 -6.55
C SER A 229 61.78 12.56 -6.21
N ILE A 230 62.75 13.43 -6.47
CA ILE A 230 64.16 13.24 -6.12
C ILE A 230 64.59 14.43 -5.27
N SER A 231 65.19 14.15 -4.11
CA SER A 231 65.91 15.14 -3.32
C SER A 231 67.40 14.81 -3.33
N ILE A 232 68.22 15.77 -3.71
CA ILE A 232 69.69 15.68 -3.73
C ILE A 232 70.21 16.09 -2.35
N THR A 233 71.25 15.42 -1.85
CA THR A 233 71.91 15.82 -0.59
C THR A 233 72.42 17.25 -0.70
N THR A 234 72.08 18.09 0.28
CA THR A 234 72.41 19.52 0.26
C THR A 234 73.92 19.74 0.30
N GLN A 235 74.40 20.66 -0.53
CA GLN A 235 75.76 21.17 -0.55
C GLN A 235 75.71 22.71 -0.49
N SER A 236 76.73 23.31 0.13
CA SER A 236 76.84 24.78 0.22
C SER A 236 77.45 25.35 -1.06
N GLY A 237 76.96 26.51 -1.51
CA GLY A 237 77.51 27.23 -2.68
C GLY A 237 77.27 26.54 -4.02
N VAL A 238 76.19 25.74 -4.15
CA VAL A 238 75.83 25.07 -5.40
C VAL A 238 74.37 25.28 -5.78
N GLU A 239 74.07 25.11 -7.06
CA GLU A 239 72.71 24.91 -7.58
C GLU A 239 72.57 23.50 -8.16
N TYR A 240 71.34 23.00 -8.22
CA TYR A 240 71.01 21.62 -8.55
C TYR A 240 70.28 21.52 -9.89
N SER A 241 70.51 20.43 -10.62
CA SER A 241 69.80 20.13 -11.87
C SER A 241 69.63 18.61 -12.05
N LEU A 242 68.64 18.22 -12.86
CA LEU A 242 68.45 16.84 -13.32
C LEU A 242 68.76 16.65 -14.81
N ASP A 243 69.02 17.73 -15.56
CA ASP A 243 69.26 17.71 -17.01
C ASP A 243 70.62 18.33 -17.41
N GLY A 244 71.33 18.94 -16.45
CA GLY A 244 72.63 19.58 -16.66
C GLY A 244 72.56 20.97 -17.30
N THR A 245 71.36 21.49 -17.58
CA THR A 245 71.14 22.78 -18.27
C THR A 245 70.28 23.76 -17.47
N THR A 246 69.19 23.29 -16.84
CA THR A 246 68.29 24.08 -16.00
C THR A 246 68.63 23.82 -14.54
N TYR A 247 69.06 24.89 -13.84
CA TYR A 247 69.50 24.79 -12.45
C TYR A 247 68.59 25.59 -11.54
N GLN A 248 68.39 25.07 -10.33
CA GLN A 248 67.59 25.70 -9.28
C GLN A 248 68.35 25.64 -7.95
N SER A 249 68.06 26.59 -7.06
CA SER A 249 68.61 26.61 -5.69
C SER A 249 68.03 25.50 -4.82
N SER A 250 66.80 25.06 -5.10
CA SER A 250 66.16 23.94 -4.41
C SER A 250 66.81 22.62 -4.79
N ASN A 251 67.15 21.81 -3.80
CA ASN A 251 67.69 20.46 -3.98
C ASN A 251 66.61 19.40 -4.23
N THR A 252 65.33 19.79 -4.27
CA THR A 252 64.20 18.86 -4.43
C THR A 252 63.46 19.10 -5.75
N PHE A 253 63.20 18.01 -6.46
CA PHE A 253 62.49 17.94 -7.73
C PHE A 253 61.26 17.06 -7.57
N SER A 254 60.07 17.64 -7.72
CA SER A 254 58.78 16.96 -7.62
C SER A 254 58.09 16.86 -8.98
N GLY A 255 57.12 15.96 -9.12
CA GLY A 255 56.35 15.85 -10.36
C GLY A 255 57.12 15.15 -11.49
N LEU A 256 58.10 14.31 -11.14
CA LEU A 256 58.95 13.62 -12.10
C LEU A 256 58.18 12.47 -12.76
N THR A 257 58.28 12.39 -14.07
CA THR A 257 57.76 11.26 -14.84
C THR A 257 58.70 10.06 -14.73
N PRO A 258 58.23 8.83 -15.04
CA PRO A 258 59.09 7.66 -15.08
C PRO A 258 60.25 7.84 -16.07
N ASN A 259 61.47 7.92 -15.55
CA ASN A 259 62.70 8.06 -16.33
C ASN A 259 63.94 7.83 -15.43
N ASN A 260 65.10 7.76 -16.06
CA ASN A 260 66.40 7.84 -15.41
C ASN A 260 66.89 9.29 -15.39
N TYR A 261 67.17 9.81 -14.20
CA TYR A 261 67.65 11.17 -13.99
C TYR A 261 69.11 11.18 -13.54
N THR A 262 69.93 12.01 -14.18
CA THR A 262 71.32 12.27 -13.74
C THR A 262 71.31 13.50 -12.84
N LEU A 263 71.96 13.43 -11.68
CA LEU A 263 72.04 14.58 -10.79
C LEU A 263 73.21 15.46 -11.20
N TYR A 264 73.01 16.77 -11.22
CA TYR A 264 74.07 17.74 -11.47
C TYR A 264 74.08 18.77 -10.34
N VAL A 265 75.29 19.13 -9.90
CA VAL A 265 75.52 20.31 -9.09
C VAL A 265 76.49 21.24 -9.80
N ARG A 266 76.23 22.55 -9.79
CA ARG A 266 77.15 23.56 -10.29
C ARG A 266 77.53 24.55 -9.20
N ASN A 267 78.79 24.98 -9.17
CA ASN A 267 79.26 25.99 -8.21
C ASN A 267 78.65 27.36 -8.52
N THR A 268 78.12 28.07 -7.52
CA THR A 268 77.50 29.39 -7.70
C THR A 268 78.51 30.51 -7.94
N ALA A 269 79.78 30.32 -7.55
CA ALA A 269 80.86 31.27 -7.78
C ALA A 269 81.53 31.09 -9.16
N ASP A 270 81.42 29.91 -9.76
CA ASP A 270 81.87 29.61 -11.12
C ASP A 270 80.96 28.55 -11.76
N ASN A 271 80.06 29.02 -12.62
CA ASN A 271 79.08 28.18 -13.30
C ASN A 271 79.71 27.17 -14.29
N THR A 272 81.01 27.26 -14.58
CA THR A 272 81.73 26.27 -15.39
C THR A 272 82.12 25.02 -14.57
N CYS A 273 82.08 25.11 -13.24
CA CYS A 273 82.33 23.98 -12.35
C CYS A 273 81.06 23.15 -12.15
N VAL A 274 80.82 22.21 -13.06
CA VAL A 274 79.67 21.29 -13.01
C VAL A 274 80.14 19.88 -12.66
N THR A 275 79.46 19.22 -11.74
CA THR A 275 79.75 17.83 -11.33
C THR A 275 78.49 16.97 -11.45
N PRO A 276 78.49 15.96 -12.35
CA PRO A 276 77.40 15.00 -12.46
C PRO A 276 77.53 13.85 -11.44
N SER A 277 76.43 13.18 -11.11
CA SER A 277 76.45 11.90 -10.38
C SER A 277 77.04 10.78 -11.24
N SER A 278 77.70 9.81 -10.60
CA SER A 278 78.26 8.63 -11.28
C SER A 278 77.20 7.60 -11.70
N THR A 279 76.02 7.65 -11.10
CA THR A 279 74.89 6.77 -11.39
C THR A 279 73.64 7.60 -11.64
N VAL A 280 72.77 7.09 -12.51
CA VAL A 280 71.42 7.63 -12.71
C VAL A 280 70.50 7.17 -11.58
N ILE A 281 69.47 7.98 -11.30
CA ILE A 281 68.40 7.68 -10.35
C ILE A 281 67.14 7.40 -11.13
N THR A 282 66.54 6.23 -10.91
CA THR A 282 65.36 5.79 -11.66
C THR A 282 64.08 6.11 -10.90
N ILE A 283 63.21 6.92 -11.52
CA ILE A 283 61.80 6.98 -11.18
C ILE A 283 61.10 5.87 -11.98
N ASN A 284 60.56 4.88 -11.28
CA ASN A 284 59.91 3.71 -11.89
C ASN A 284 58.63 4.12 -12.62
N ALA A 285 58.15 3.26 -13.51
CA ALA A 285 56.79 3.38 -14.03
C ALA A 285 55.77 3.38 -12.89
N VAL A 286 54.68 4.12 -13.07
CA VAL A 286 53.52 4.07 -12.16
C VAL A 286 53.07 2.62 -12.06
N PRO A 287 52.88 2.05 -10.85
CA PRO A 287 52.40 0.69 -10.70
C PRO A 287 51.09 0.47 -11.46
N LEU A 288 50.95 -0.67 -12.13
CA LEU A 288 49.70 -1.01 -12.81
C LEU A 288 48.62 -1.36 -11.78
N PRO A 289 47.39 -0.82 -11.91
CA PRO A 289 46.29 -1.22 -11.05
C PRO A 289 45.98 -2.72 -11.29
N PRO A 290 45.59 -3.47 -10.23
CA PRO A 290 45.11 -4.84 -10.37
C PRO A 290 43.98 -4.97 -11.39
N VAL A 291 43.81 -6.18 -11.96
CA VAL A 291 42.69 -6.48 -12.86
C VAL A 291 41.38 -6.38 -12.08
N VAL A 292 40.32 -5.88 -12.72
CA VAL A 292 38.98 -5.80 -12.13
C VAL A 292 38.58 -7.17 -11.55
N PRO A 293 38.31 -7.28 -10.24
CA PRO A 293 38.03 -8.55 -9.60
C PRO A 293 36.69 -9.11 -10.08
N THR A 294 36.69 -10.41 -10.38
CA THR A 294 35.49 -11.19 -10.70
C THR A 294 35.29 -12.30 -9.67
N THR A 295 34.07 -12.80 -9.55
CA THR A 295 33.78 -13.96 -8.69
C THR A 295 34.23 -15.25 -9.34
N ALA A 296 34.91 -16.10 -8.56
CA ALA A 296 35.17 -17.50 -8.93
C ALA A 296 33.96 -18.38 -8.59
N SER A 297 33.35 -18.14 -7.41
CA SER A 297 32.14 -18.82 -6.97
C SER A 297 31.39 -17.99 -5.95
N VAL A 298 30.07 -18.12 -5.93
CA VAL A 298 29.20 -17.56 -4.91
C VAL A 298 28.34 -18.69 -4.36
N VAL A 299 28.36 -18.88 -3.04
CA VAL A 299 27.48 -19.84 -2.36
C VAL A 299 26.46 -19.03 -1.57
N GLN A 300 25.19 -19.12 -1.98
CA GLN A 300 24.10 -18.48 -1.27
C GLN A 300 23.81 -19.23 0.05
N PRO A 301 23.33 -18.54 1.09
CA PRO A 301 22.90 -19.18 2.32
C PRO A 301 21.74 -20.13 2.03
N THR A 302 21.70 -21.23 2.78
CA THR A 302 20.61 -22.20 2.79
C THR A 302 19.97 -22.23 4.17
N CYS A 303 18.81 -22.86 4.32
CA CYS A 303 18.24 -23.06 5.66
C CYS A 303 19.14 -23.95 6.56
N ALA A 304 19.93 -24.85 5.98
CA ALA A 304 20.90 -25.66 6.73
C ALA A 304 22.18 -24.89 7.10
N ILE A 305 22.60 -23.93 6.27
CA ILE A 305 23.81 -23.13 6.48
C ILE A 305 23.42 -21.65 6.31
N PRO A 306 23.14 -20.93 7.42
CA PRO A 306 22.51 -19.60 7.39
C PRO A 306 23.46 -18.46 7.01
N SER A 307 24.51 -18.75 6.24
CA SER A 307 25.52 -17.79 5.81
C SER A 307 26.00 -18.08 4.40
N GLY A 308 26.22 -17.04 3.61
CA GLY A 308 26.81 -17.14 2.28
C GLY A 308 28.34 -17.16 2.29
N SER A 309 28.93 -17.44 1.13
CA SER A 309 30.36 -17.24 0.90
C SER A 309 30.64 -16.71 -0.51
N ILE A 310 31.67 -15.88 -0.62
CA ILE A 310 32.17 -15.36 -1.89
C ILE A 310 33.62 -15.79 -2.04
N SER A 311 33.98 -16.38 -3.17
CA SER A 311 35.38 -16.56 -3.57
C SER A 311 35.66 -15.69 -4.79
N ILE A 312 36.69 -14.85 -4.68
CA ILE A 312 37.17 -13.98 -5.76
C ILE A 312 38.16 -14.77 -6.63
N THR A 313 38.13 -14.57 -7.95
CA THR A 313 39.11 -15.18 -8.86
C THR A 313 40.52 -14.75 -8.46
N THR A 314 41.41 -15.73 -8.26
CA THR A 314 42.76 -15.47 -7.77
C THR A 314 43.58 -14.63 -8.76
N GLN A 315 44.27 -13.62 -8.25
CA GLN A 315 45.27 -12.82 -8.96
C GLN A 315 46.61 -12.86 -8.22
N SER A 316 47.72 -12.77 -8.96
CA SER A 316 49.06 -12.75 -8.37
C SER A 316 49.40 -11.36 -7.83
N GLY A 317 50.02 -11.29 -6.65
CA GLY A 317 50.51 -10.04 -6.07
C GLY A 317 49.41 -9.09 -5.57
N VAL A 318 48.25 -9.62 -5.17
CA VAL A 318 47.14 -8.84 -4.62
C VAL A 318 46.64 -9.40 -3.29
N GLU A 319 45.98 -8.56 -2.51
CA GLU A 319 45.12 -8.94 -1.39
C GLU A 319 43.66 -8.59 -1.69
N TYR A 320 42.74 -9.28 -1.03
CA TYR A 320 41.32 -9.25 -1.31
C TYR A 320 40.55 -8.59 -0.18
N SER A 321 39.47 -7.89 -0.50
CA SER A 321 38.56 -7.28 0.47
C SER A 321 37.12 -7.26 -0.06
N LEU A 322 36.16 -7.19 0.85
CA LEU A 322 34.74 -6.94 0.54
C LEU A 322 34.23 -5.55 1.00
N ASP A 323 35.07 -4.78 1.72
CA ASP A 323 34.71 -3.48 2.28
C ASP A 323 35.66 -2.34 1.81
N GLY A 324 36.74 -2.68 1.12
CA GLY A 324 37.73 -1.74 0.61
C GLY A 324 38.73 -1.25 1.65
N THR A 325 38.66 -1.71 2.90
CA THR A 325 39.48 -1.26 4.03
C THR A 325 40.23 -2.39 4.73
N THR A 326 39.57 -3.52 5.00
CA THR A 326 40.17 -4.71 5.60
C THR A 326 40.51 -5.71 4.49
N TYR A 327 41.79 -6.04 4.35
CA TYR A 327 42.27 -6.91 3.29
C TYR A 327 42.90 -8.17 3.87
N GLN A 328 42.74 -9.28 3.16
CA GLN A 328 43.30 -10.58 3.50
C GLN A 328 43.96 -11.23 2.28
N SER A 329 44.93 -12.10 2.52
CA SER A 329 45.59 -12.89 1.47
C SER A 329 44.67 -13.95 0.87
N SER A 330 43.73 -14.48 1.67
CA SER A 330 42.73 -15.43 1.21
C SER A 330 41.71 -14.76 0.28
N ASN A 331 41.44 -15.39 -0.86
CA ASN A 331 40.42 -14.93 -1.81
C ASN A 331 38.99 -15.38 -1.45
N THR A 332 38.83 -16.14 -0.37
CA THR A 332 37.53 -16.67 0.07
C THR A 332 37.06 -15.98 1.35
N PHE A 333 35.80 -15.56 1.34
CA PHE A 333 35.09 -14.94 2.45
C PHE A 333 33.88 -15.80 2.80
N SER A 334 33.87 -16.36 4.01
CA SER A 334 32.80 -17.20 4.55
C SER A 334 32.03 -16.48 5.66
N GLY A 335 30.84 -16.97 6.00
CA GLY A 335 30.06 -16.40 7.12
C GLY A 335 29.38 -15.08 6.75
N LEU A 336 29.13 -14.84 5.46
CA LEU A 336 28.58 -13.58 4.97
C LEU A 336 27.07 -13.52 5.24
N THR A 337 26.65 -12.40 5.81
CA THR A 337 25.23 -12.05 5.98
C THR A 337 24.61 -11.57 4.66
N PRO A 338 23.28 -11.53 4.55
CA PRO A 338 22.61 -10.99 3.36
C PRO A 338 22.99 -9.53 3.10
N ASN A 339 23.70 -9.27 2.00
CA ASN A 339 24.09 -7.93 1.56
C ASN A 339 24.63 -7.96 0.12
N ASN A 340 24.81 -6.78 -0.46
CA ASN A 340 25.57 -6.55 -1.68
C ASN A 340 27.03 -6.24 -1.32
N TYR A 341 27.95 -7.12 -1.72
CA TYR A 341 29.38 -6.98 -1.46
C TYR A 341 30.10 -6.49 -2.71
N THR A 342 30.82 -5.37 -2.59
CA THR A 342 31.76 -4.92 -3.62
C THR A 342 33.08 -5.65 -3.43
N LEU A 343 33.62 -6.23 -4.48
CA LEU A 343 34.91 -6.91 -4.40
C LEU A 343 36.01 -5.88 -4.58
N TYR A 344 37.05 -5.93 -3.76
CA TYR A 344 38.23 -5.11 -3.91
C TYR A 344 39.45 -6.00 -4.00
N VAL A 345 40.35 -5.67 -4.91
CA VAL A 345 41.72 -6.17 -4.91
C VAL A 345 42.68 -5.00 -4.78
N ARG A 346 43.69 -5.13 -3.93
CA ARG A 346 44.78 -4.15 -3.83
C ARG A 346 46.11 -4.78 -4.17
N ASN A 347 46.99 -4.06 -4.85
CA ASN A 347 48.34 -4.53 -5.16
C ASN A 347 49.18 -4.60 -3.87
N THR A 348 49.89 -5.70 -3.63
CA THR A 348 50.75 -5.86 -2.43
C THR A 348 52.03 -5.03 -2.47
N ALA A 349 52.47 -4.61 -3.66
CA ALA A 349 53.64 -3.75 -3.84
C ALA A 349 53.29 -2.25 -3.72
N ASP A 350 52.03 -1.87 -3.94
CA ASP A 350 51.50 -0.52 -3.74
C ASP A 350 50.03 -0.58 -3.29
N ASN A 351 49.81 -0.40 -2.00
CA ASN A 351 48.48 -0.46 -1.39
C ASN A 351 47.54 0.67 -1.84
N THR A 352 48.03 1.70 -2.55
CA THR A 352 47.18 2.73 -3.15
C THR A 352 46.53 2.27 -4.46
N CYS A 353 47.02 1.18 -5.06
CA CYS A 353 46.45 0.57 -6.25
C CYS A 353 45.31 -0.37 -5.87
N VAL A 354 44.10 0.20 -5.72
CA VAL A 354 42.89 -0.53 -5.39
C VAL A 354 41.95 -0.55 -6.59
N THR A 355 41.52 -1.75 -7.00
CA THR A 355 40.54 -1.93 -8.07
C THR A 355 39.25 -2.56 -7.52
N PRO A 356 38.10 -1.85 -7.57
CA PRO A 356 36.81 -2.42 -7.21
C PRO A 356 36.21 -3.24 -8.37
N SER A 357 35.31 -4.17 -8.07
CA SER A 357 34.48 -4.84 -9.08
C SER A 357 33.51 -3.85 -9.74
N ALA A 358 33.20 -4.08 -11.02
CA ALA A 358 32.25 -3.24 -11.77
C ALA A 358 30.80 -3.37 -11.26
N SER A 359 30.48 -4.45 -10.57
CA SER A 359 29.17 -4.69 -9.96
C SER A 359 29.34 -5.36 -8.61
N ALA A 360 28.42 -5.09 -7.69
CA ALA A 360 28.36 -5.75 -6.40
C ALA A 360 27.82 -7.18 -6.56
N ILE A 361 28.25 -8.07 -5.67
CA ILE A 361 27.84 -9.47 -5.61
C ILE A 361 26.84 -9.63 -4.46
N THR A 362 25.65 -10.13 -4.78
CA THR A 362 24.57 -10.26 -3.81
C THR A 362 24.61 -11.61 -3.09
N ILE A 363 24.77 -11.57 -1.77
CA ILE A 363 24.37 -12.67 -0.89
C ILE A 363 22.91 -12.43 -0.51
N ASN A 364 22.03 -13.33 -0.94
CA ASN A 364 20.59 -13.23 -0.69
C ASN A 364 20.28 -13.48 0.79
N SER A 365 19.10 -13.03 1.23
CA SER A 365 18.53 -13.52 2.49
C SER A 365 18.24 -15.02 2.42
N ILE A 366 18.30 -15.69 3.58
CA ILE A 366 17.86 -17.08 3.70
C ILE A 366 16.42 -17.17 3.16
N PRO A 367 16.09 -18.17 2.32
CA PRO A 367 14.74 -18.34 1.82
C PRO A 367 13.73 -18.45 2.96
N VAL A 368 12.74 -17.56 2.99
CA VAL A 368 11.66 -17.59 3.98
C VAL A 368 10.56 -18.51 3.46
N VAL A 369 10.33 -19.62 4.15
CA VAL A 369 9.20 -20.53 3.89
C VAL A 369 8.18 -20.33 5.02
N VAL A 370 6.92 -20.13 4.65
CA VAL A 370 5.85 -19.90 5.62
C VAL A 370 5.26 -21.25 6.04
N SER A 371 4.97 -21.40 7.33
CA SER A 371 4.33 -22.61 7.86
C SER A 371 3.06 -22.94 7.07
N PRO A 372 2.91 -24.17 6.56
CA PRO A 372 1.79 -24.54 5.72
C PRO A 372 0.50 -24.62 6.52
N THR A 373 -0.60 -24.16 5.91
CA THR A 373 -1.96 -24.28 6.42
C THR A 373 -2.83 -25.02 5.40
N SER A 374 -3.90 -25.67 5.85
CA SER A 374 -4.89 -26.26 4.94
C SER A 374 -5.78 -25.19 4.33
N ALA A 375 -5.93 -25.18 3.01
CA ALA A 375 -6.90 -24.36 2.29
C ALA A 375 -8.30 -24.98 2.36
N SER A 376 -8.39 -26.30 2.20
CA SER A 376 -9.64 -27.04 2.31
C SER A 376 -9.37 -28.48 2.75
N ILE A 377 -10.37 -29.05 3.42
CA ILE A 377 -10.37 -30.43 3.89
C ILE A 377 -11.70 -31.02 3.43
N ILE A 378 -11.65 -32.09 2.65
CA ILE A 378 -12.82 -32.88 2.28
C ILE A 378 -12.73 -34.18 3.06
N GLN A 379 -13.67 -34.40 3.98
CA GLN A 379 -13.76 -35.65 4.71
C GLN A 379 -14.38 -36.73 3.84
N PRO A 380 -14.04 -38.02 4.05
CA PRO A 380 -14.70 -39.12 3.38
C PRO A 380 -16.20 -39.11 3.68
N THR A 381 -16.98 -39.54 2.71
CA THR A 381 -18.44 -39.75 2.83
C THR A 381 -18.75 -41.22 2.57
N CYS A 382 -19.97 -41.67 2.85
CA CYS A 382 -20.38 -43.03 2.48
C CYS A 382 -20.32 -43.29 0.97
N SER A 383 -20.46 -42.26 0.12
CA SER A 383 -20.36 -42.39 -1.35
C SER A 383 -18.93 -42.24 -1.88
N ILE A 384 -18.04 -41.57 -1.15
CA ILE A 384 -16.64 -41.34 -1.52
C ILE A 384 -15.75 -41.76 -0.33
N PRO A 385 -15.20 -43.00 -0.34
CA PRO A 385 -14.56 -43.60 0.82
C PRO A 385 -13.13 -43.08 1.10
N SER A 386 -12.82 -41.86 0.68
CA SER A 386 -11.50 -41.24 0.84
C SER A 386 -11.62 -39.74 1.08
N GLY A 387 -10.76 -39.20 1.95
CA GLY A 387 -10.62 -37.77 2.13
C GLY A 387 -9.67 -37.11 1.13
N SER A 388 -9.64 -35.79 1.14
CA SER A 388 -8.61 -35.00 0.45
C SER A 388 -8.21 -33.78 1.25
N ILE A 389 -6.94 -33.42 1.18
CA ILE A 389 -6.37 -32.21 1.78
C ILE A 389 -5.84 -31.34 0.65
N ALA A 390 -6.23 -30.07 0.62
CA ALA A 390 -5.55 -29.04 -0.17
C ALA A 390 -4.77 -28.12 0.77
N ILE A 391 -3.47 -27.99 0.56
CA ILE A 391 -2.60 -27.04 1.27
C ILE A 391 -2.75 -25.66 0.61
N THR A 392 -2.76 -24.58 1.40
CA THR A 392 -2.76 -23.21 0.88
C THR A 392 -1.58 -23.01 -0.06
N THR A 393 -1.85 -22.52 -1.27
CA THR A 393 -0.82 -22.35 -2.29
C THR A 393 0.21 -21.32 -1.84
N GLN A 394 1.48 -21.68 -2.00
CA GLN A 394 2.63 -20.82 -1.80
C GLN A 394 3.50 -20.85 -3.08
N LEU A 395 4.07 -19.70 -3.43
CA LEU A 395 4.97 -19.60 -4.59
C LEU A 395 6.34 -20.19 -4.24
N GLY A 396 6.94 -20.93 -5.19
CA GLY A 396 8.31 -21.44 -5.05
C GLY A 396 8.47 -22.58 -4.04
N VAL A 397 7.41 -23.32 -3.73
CA VAL A 397 7.46 -24.50 -2.85
C VAL A 397 6.84 -25.73 -3.48
N GLU A 398 7.22 -26.90 -2.99
CA GLU A 398 6.53 -28.17 -3.20
C GLU A 398 5.92 -28.67 -1.89
N TYR A 399 4.91 -29.53 -2.00
CA TYR A 399 4.04 -29.94 -0.91
C TYR A 399 4.24 -31.41 -0.57
N SER A 400 4.10 -31.76 0.70
CA SER A 400 4.13 -33.15 1.16
C SER A 400 3.22 -33.38 2.38
N LEU A 401 2.78 -34.62 2.58
CA LEU A 401 2.08 -35.07 3.78
C LEU A 401 2.94 -36.00 4.67
N ASN A 402 4.15 -36.35 4.24
CA ASN A 402 5.05 -37.26 4.96
C ASN A 402 6.47 -36.70 5.18
N GLY A 403 6.76 -35.51 4.65
CA GLY A 403 8.05 -34.83 4.78
C GLY A 403 9.18 -35.43 3.92
N VAL A 404 8.91 -36.48 3.14
CA VAL A 404 9.92 -37.20 2.34
C VAL A 404 9.62 -37.09 0.84
N THR A 405 8.42 -37.45 0.42
CA THR A 405 7.99 -37.37 -0.99
C THR A 405 7.20 -36.09 -1.19
N TYR A 406 7.66 -35.23 -2.10
CA TYR A 406 7.05 -33.95 -2.39
C TYR A 406 6.50 -33.92 -3.81
N GLN A 407 5.47 -33.12 -4.03
CA GLN A 407 4.82 -32.91 -5.31
C GLN A 407 4.55 -31.42 -5.52
N SER A 408 4.47 -30.99 -6.78
CA SER A 408 4.12 -29.61 -7.15
C SER A 408 2.65 -29.28 -6.89
N SER A 409 1.76 -30.27 -6.99
CA SER A 409 0.34 -30.12 -6.65
C SER A 409 0.16 -29.93 -5.15
N ASN A 410 -0.59 -28.91 -4.77
CA ASN A 410 -0.97 -28.65 -3.38
C ASN A 410 -2.14 -29.53 -2.89
N THR A 411 -2.69 -30.37 -3.75
CA THR A 411 -3.87 -31.20 -3.46
C THR A 411 -3.49 -32.67 -3.37
N PHE A 412 -3.93 -33.32 -2.29
CA PHE A 412 -3.76 -34.74 -2.01
C PHE A 412 -5.13 -35.39 -1.91
N SER A 413 -5.44 -36.30 -2.82
CA SER A 413 -6.70 -37.07 -2.85
C SER A 413 -6.46 -38.53 -2.49
N GLY A 414 -7.53 -39.28 -2.24
CA GLY A 414 -7.43 -40.71 -1.92
C GLY A 414 -6.86 -41.00 -0.52
N LEU A 415 -6.99 -40.04 0.41
CA LEU A 415 -6.43 -40.16 1.75
C LEU A 415 -7.27 -41.08 2.62
N THR A 416 -6.60 -41.99 3.32
CA THR A 416 -7.20 -42.87 4.31
C THR A 416 -7.35 -42.15 5.67
N PRO A 417 -8.16 -42.67 6.60
CA PRO A 417 -8.32 -42.07 7.92
C PRO A 417 -6.99 -42.01 8.68
N ASN A 418 -6.46 -40.80 8.92
CA ASN A 418 -5.23 -40.57 9.67
C ASN A 418 -5.07 -39.07 10.01
N ASN A 419 -4.08 -38.77 10.86
CA ASN A 419 -3.58 -37.42 11.09
C ASN A 419 -2.41 -37.14 10.15
N TYR A 420 -2.56 -36.16 9.27
CA TYR A 420 -1.55 -35.76 8.30
C TYR A 420 -0.84 -34.48 8.74
N THR A 421 0.48 -34.51 8.83
CA THR A 421 1.30 -33.30 8.98
C THR A 421 1.55 -32.70 7.60
N LEU A 422 1.33 -31.40 7.45
CA LEU A 422 1.58 -30.72 6.19
C LEU A 422 3.04 -30.27 6.14
N TYR A 423 3.71 -30.50 5.04
CA TYR A 423 5.07 -30.03 4.79
C TYR A 423 5.11 -29.20 3.53
N VAL A 424 5.88 -28.12 3.56
CA VAL A 424 6.33 -27.41 2.38
C VAL A 424 7.85 -27.36 2.37
N ARG A 425 8.43 -27.54 1.18
CA ARG A 425 9.87 -27.32 0.95
C ARG A 425 10.07 -26.28 -0.12
N ASN A 426 11.07 -25.41 0.04
CA ASN A 426 11.44 -24.48 -1.02
C ASN A 426 12.01 -25.24 -2.24
N THR A 427 11.63 -24.87 -3.46
CA THR A 427 12.11 -25.55 -4.68
C THR A 427 13.52 -25.15 -5.11
N ALA A 428 13.99 -23.98 -4.68
CA ALA A 428 15.36 -23.52 -4.90
C ALA A 428 16.31 -23.99 -3.79
N ASP A 429 15.81 -24.24 -2.58
CA ASP A 429 16.55 -24.80 -1.45
C ASP A 429 15.77 -25.91 -0.73
N ASN A 430 16.06 -27.16 -1.09
CA ASN A 430 15.41 -28.33 -0.50
C ASN A 430 15.72 -28.53 1.00
N THR A 431 16.67 -27.79 1.58
CA THR A 431 16.93 -27.82 3.04
C THR A 431 15.95 -26.95 3.83
N CYS A 432 15.25 -26.02 3.16
CA CYS A 432 14.20 -25.21 3.75
C CYS A 432 12.88 -25.98 3.80
N VAL A 433 12.72 -26.80 4.84
CA VAL A 433 11.49 -27.57 5.09
C VAL A 433 10.77 -26.99 6.31
N VAL A 434 9.49 -26.71 6.18
CA VAL A 434 8.63 -26.26 7.28
C VAL A 434 7.41 -27.17 7.36
N GLN A 435 7.01 -27.52 8.59
CA GLN A 435 5.82 -28.31 8.87
C GLN A 435 4.71 -27.47 9.49
N SER A 436 3.46 -27.91 9.34
CA SER A 436 2.32 -27.29 10.02
C SER A 436 2.44 -27.43 11.54
N ALA A 437 1.95 -26.42 12.28
CA ALA A 437 1.98 -26.44 13.75
C ALA A 437 1.07 -27.53 14.37
N SER A 438 0.05 -27.96 13.61
CA SER A 438 -0.88 -29.01 13.99
C SER A 438 -1.10 -29.97 12.82
N THR A 439 -1.46 -31.21 13.13
CA THR A 439 -1.88 -32.20 12.13
C THR A 439 -3.30 -31.93 11.66
N ILE A 440 -3.60 -32.31 10.41
CA ILE A 440 -4.94 -32.31 9.82
C ILE A 440 -5.51 -33.71 9.87
N THR A 441 -6.68 -33.88 10.49
CA THR A 441 -7.33 -35.20 10.63
C THR A 441 -8.25 -35.47 9.45
N ILE A 442 -7.99 -36.57 8.73
CA ILE A 442 -8.98 -37.24 7.89
C ILE A 442 -9.71 -38.27 8.75
N ASN A 443 -11.02 -38.08 8.91
CA ASN A 443 -11.84 -38.93 9.77
C ASN A 443 -12.03 -40.32 9.15
N ALA A 444 -12.46 -41.29 9.96
CA ALA A 444 -12.97 -42.56 9.44
C ALA A 444 -14.18 -42.31 8.54
N ILE A 445 -14.39 -43.20 7.55
CA ILE A 445 -15.61 -43.19 6.73
C ILE A 445 -16.81 -43.26 7.68
N PRO A 446 -17.80 -42.35 7.56
CA PRO A 446 -18.96 -42.38 8.43
C PRO A 446 -19.70 -43.73 8.32
N ILE A 447 -20.17 -44.25 9.45
CA ILE A 447 -20.91 -45.51 9.49
C ILE A 447 -22.37 -45.21 9.08
N PRO A 448 -22.97 -45.97 8.14
CA PRO A 448 -24.39 -45.84 7.82
C PRO A 448 -25.28 -46.02 9.06
N PRO A 449 -26.45 -45.34 9.13
CA PRO A 449 -27.43 -45.59 10.19
C PRO A 449 -27.87 -47.05 10.25
N ILE A 450 -28.40 -47.47 11.39
CA ILE A 450 -29.06 -48.78 11.50
C ILE A 450 -30.32 -48.75 10.63
N VAL A 451 -30.65 -49.88 10.00
CA VAL A 451 -31.88 -50.04 9.21
C VAL A 451 -33.10 -49.55 10.03
N PRO A 452 -33.87 -48.56 9.54
CA PRO A 452 -35.00 -48.01 10.29
C PRO A 452 -36.12 -49.04 10.41
N THR A 453 -36.67 -49.17 11.61
CA THR A 453 -37.82 -50.02 11.91
C THR A 453 -38.93 -49.18 12.54
N ALA A 454 -40.19 -49.52 12.25
CA ALA A 454 -41.32 -48.87 12.91
C ALA A 454 -41.45 -49.37 14.35
N THR A 455 -41.44 -48.46 15.31
CA THR A 455 -41.73 -48.75 16.72
C THR A 455 -43.24 -48.91 16.92
N THR A 456 -44.02 -47.99 16.36
CA THR A 456 -45.47 -47.97 16.48
C THR A 456 -46.11 -47.54 15.16
N VAL A 457 -47.26 -48.15 14.87
CA VAL A 457 -48.12 -47.80 13.74
C VAL A 457 -49.53 -47.61 14.29
N ILE A 458 -50.01 -46.37 14.29
CA ILE A 458 -51.38 -46.03 14.69
C ILE A 458 -52.21 -45.97 13.42
N GLN A 459 -53.18 -46.88 13.30
CA GLN A 459 -54.08 -46.91 12.15
C GLN A 459 -55.16 -45.83 12.26
N PRO A 460 -55.70 -45.33 11.12
CA PRO A 460 -56.82 -44.42 11.12
C PRO A 460 -58.01 -45.00 11.90
N THR A 461 -58.71 -44.14 12.63
CA THR A 461 -59.98 -44.45 13.29
C THR A 461 -61.04 -43.45 12.83
N CYS A 462 -62.32 -43.72 13.04
CA CYS A 462 -63.36 -42.73 12.71
C CYS A 462 -63.22 -41.40 13.47
N ALA A 463 -62.53 -41.38 14.62
CA ALA A 463 -62.21 -40.15 15.35
C ALA A 463 -60.99 -39.40 14.80
N ILE A 464 -60.02 -40.13 14.25
CA ILE A 464 -58.76 -39.60 13.72
C ILE A 464 -58.55 -40.21 12.34
N PRO A 465 -58.93 -39.52 11.25
CA PRO A 465 -59.02 -40.10 9.92
C PRO A 465 -57.66 -40.24 9.20
N SER A 466 -56.57 -40.36 9.95
CA SER A 466 -55.21 -40.46 9.41
C SER A 466 -54.34 -41.40 10.23
N GLY A 467 -53.38 -42.04 9.57
CA GLY A 467 -52.41 -42.92 10.22
C GLY A 467 -51.24 -42.15 10.80
N THR A 468 -50.54 -42.76 11.76
CA THR A 468 -49.25 -42.27 12.25
C THR A 468 -48.24 -43.41 12.29
N ILE A 469 -47.05 -43.19 11.70
CA ILE A 469 -45.90 -44.11 11.82
C ILE A 469 -44.85 -43.44 12.71
N THR A 470 -44.37 -44.15 13.71
CA THR A 470 -43.22 -43.74 14.53
C THR A 470 -42.06 -44.72 14.31
N VAL A 471 -40.91 -44.22 13.89
CA VAL A 471 -39.67 -44.99 13.66
C VAL A 471 -38.85 -45.06 14.96
N VAL A 472 -38.06 -46.12 15.17
CA VAL A 472 -37.10 -46.17 16.29
C VAL A 472 -36.11 -45.03 16.16
N ALA A 473 -36.05 -44.15 17.16
CA ALA A 473 -35.17 -43.00 17.14
C ALA A 473 -33.70 -43.43 17.26
N GLN A 474 -32.89 -42.88 16.37
CA GLN A 474 -31.44 -42.98 16.31
C GLN A 474 -30.86 -41.57 16.43
N SER A 475 -29.78 -41.43 17.19
CA SER A 475 -29.10 -40.14 17.38
C SER A 475 -28.39 -39.71 16.10
N GLY A 476 -28.52 -38.43 15.72
CA GLY A 476 -27.83 -37.86 14.55
C GLY A 476 -28.41 -38.28 13.19
N VAL A 477 -29.62 -38.83 13.17
CA VAL A 477 -30.29 -39.39 11.98
C VAL A 477 -31.59 -38.64 11.69
N GLU A 478 -31.90 -38.46 10.42
CA GLU A 478 -33.21 -38.00 9.95
C GLU A 478 -33.91 -39.06 9.10
N TYR A 479 -35.24 -38.99 9.05
CA TYR A 479 -36.11 -40.04 8.51
C TYR A 479 -36.91 -39.54 7.33
N SER A 480 -37.27 -40.44 6.42
CA SER A 480 -38.18 -40.15 5.32
C SER A 480 -39.10 -41.34 5.03
N LEU A 481 -40.25 -41.06 4.42
CA LEU A 481 -41.17 -42.07 3.87
C LEU A 481 -41.10 -42.17 2.33
N ASN A 482 -40.38 -41.27 1.66
CA ASN A 482 -40.29 -41.20 0.20
C ASN A 482 -38.84 -41.17 -0.33
N GLY A 483 -37.85 -41.14 0.56
CA GLY A 483 -36.43 -41.11 0.22
C GLY A 483 -35.91 -39.77 -0.29
N VAL A 484 -36.75 -38.73 -0.35
CA VAL A 484 -36.40 -37.39 -0.88
C VAL A 484 -36.51 -36.32 0.21
N THR A 485 -37.67 -36.21 0.85
CA THR A 485 -37.92 -35.24 1.93
C THR A 485 -37.68 -35.91 3.27
N TYR A 486 -36.66 -35.44 4.00
CA TYR A 486 -36.30 -35.96 5.31
C TYR A 486 -36.70 -34.99 6.43
N GLN A 487 -36.95 -35.53 7.61
CA GLN A 487 -37.25 -34.79 8.82
C GLN A 487 -36.54 -35.42 10.02
N THR A 488 -36.09 -34.60 10.96
CA THR A 488 -35.45 -35.08 12.20
C THR A 488 -36.44 -35.75 13.15
N SER A 489 -37.72 -35.38 13.08
CA SER A 489 -38.79 -36.08 13.79
C SER A 489 -38.93 -37.50 13.24
N ASN A 490 -38.85 -38.49 14.13
CA ASN A 490 -39.10 -39.89 13.82
C ASN A 490 -40.59 -40.25 13.73
N THR A 491 -41.49 -39.26 13.88
CA THR A 491 -42.95 -39.45 13.84
C THR A 491 -43.55 -38.80 12.60
N PHE A 492 -44.30 -39.57 11.83
CA PHE A 492 -45.04 -39.14 10.65
C PHE A 492 -46.54 -39.26 10.91
N SER A 493 -47.22 -38.14 11.13
CA SER A 493 -48.68 -38.06 11.34
C SER A 493 -49.41 -37.61 10.07
N GLY A 494 -50.73 -37.82 10.00
CA GLY A 494 -51.53 -37.34 8.87
C GLY A 494 -51.40 -38.22 7.62
N LEU A 495 -50.98 -39.48 7.80
CA LEU A 495 -50.72 -40.38 6.68
C LEU A 495 -52.01 -40.92 6.06
N ALA A 496 -52.04 -40.88 4.73
CA ALA A 496 -53.07 -41.55 3.94
C ALA A 496 -52.84 -43.08 3.94
N PRO A 497 -53.85 -43.88 3.56
CA PRO A 497 -53.68 -45.32 3.43
C PRO A 497 -52.65 -45.68 2.35
N ASN A 498 -51.54 -46.32 2.73
CA ASN A 498 -50.51 -46.79 1.82
C ASN A 498 -49.51 -47.73 2.51
N ASP A 499 -48.66 -48.39 1.73
CA ASP A 499 -47.47 -49.11 2.20
C ASP A 499 -46.23 -48.20 2.10
N TYR A 500 -45.70 -47.78 3.25
CA TYR A 500 -44.57 -46.86 3.32
C TYR A 500 -43.23 -47.59 3.48
N LEU A 501 -42.21 -47.14 2.74
CA LEU A 501 -40.81 -47.51 2.97
C LEU A 501 -40.18 -46.52 3.94
N LEU A 502 -39.46 -47.02 4.93
CA LEU A 502 -38.73 -46.16 5.87
C LEU A 502 -37.31 -45.93 5.35
N TYR A 503 -36.90 -44.67 5.31
CA TYR A 503 -35.55 -44.25 4.99
C TYR A 503 -34.95 -43.58 6.20
N ALA A 504 -33.66 -43.81 6.44
CA ALA A 504 -32.87 -43.13 7.45
C ALA A 504 -31.55 -42.69 6.84
N ARG A 505 -31.11 -41.47 7.13
CA ARG A 505 -29.77 -41.00 6.75
C ARG A 505 -29.12 -40.20 7.87
N ASN A 506 -27.80 -40.18 7.91
CA ASN A 506 -27.06 -39.36 8.86
C ASN A 506 -27.24 -37.87 8.53
N ILE A 507 -27.51 -37.04 9.53
CA ILE A 507 -27.61 -35.58 9.38
C ILE A 507 -26.25 -34.98 8.99
N ALA A 508 -25.16 -35.57 9.48
CA ALA A 508 -23.80 -35.11 9.19
C ALA A 508 -23.28 -35.53 7.80
N ASP A 509 -23.83 -36.60 7.22
CA ASP A 509 -23.50 -37.08 5.86
C ASP A 509 -24.74 -37.71 5.22
N ASN A 510 -25.41 -36.93 4.37
CA ASN A 510 -26.63 -37.35 3.69
C ASN A 510 -26.43 -38.49 2.68
N THR A 511 -25.18 -38.81 2.33
CA THR A 511 -24.87 -39.95 1.45
C THR A 511 -24.91 -41.28 2.21
N CYS A 512 -24.77 -41.24 3.54
CA CYS A 512 -24.99 -42.39 4.42
C CYS A 512 -26.48 -42.59 4.65
N SER A 513 -27.14 -43.22 3.68
CA SER A 513 -28.56 -43.55 3.75
C SER A 513 -28.80 -45.06 3.74
N VAL A 514 -29.84 -45.47 4.43
CA VAL A 514 -30.31 -46.85 4.51
C VAL A 514 -31.82 -46.87 4.36
N ILE A 515 -32.34 -47.94 3.75
CA ILE A 515 -33.77 -48.16 3.53
C ILE A 515 -34.20 -49.44 4.26
N SER A 516 -35.39 -49.42 4.85
CA SER A 516 -36.02 -50.63 5.40
C SER A 516 -36.30 -51.64 4.28
N PRO A 517 -35.98 -52.93 4.46
CA PRO A 517 -36.32 -53.98 3.49
C PRO A 517 -37.83 -54.33 3.52
N VAL A 518 -38.56 -53.89 4.55
CA VAL A 518 -39.98 -54.19 4.74
C VAL A 518 -40.80 -52.90 4.72
N ARG A 519 -41.99 -52.97 4.13
CA ARG A 519 -42.95 -51.86 4.10
C ARG A 519 -43.83 -51.83 5.36
N VAL A 520 -44.25 -50.63 5.75
CA VAL A 520 -45.13 -50.39 6.88
C VAL A 520 -46.49 -49.92 6.35
N THR A 521 -47.55 -50.67 6.62
CA THR A 521 -48.89 -50.44 6.07
C THR A 521 -49.75 -49.56 6.97
N VAL A 522 -50.24 -48.44 6.43
CA VAL A 522 -51.35 -47.67 6.99
C VAL A 522 -52.64 -48.12 6.31
N ASN A 523 -53.56 -48.69 7.08
CA ASN A 523 -54.82 -49.22 6.55
C ASN A 523 -55.78 -48.09 6.10
N PRO A 524 -56.73 -48.38 5.19
CA PRO A 524 -57.87 -47.51 4.92
C PRO A 524 -58.68 -47.19 6.18
N LEU A 525 -59.41 -46.05 6.15
CA LEU A 525 -60.35 -45.69 7.22
C LEU A 525 -61.36 -46.82 7.44
N PRO A 526 -61.70 -47.18 8.69
CA PRO A 526 -62.75 -48.15 8.96
C PRO A 526 -64.06 -47.76 8.29
N LEU A 527 -64.78 -48.75 7.74
CA LEU A 527 -66.12 -48.53 7.19
C LEU A 527 -67.06 -48.01 8.28
N LEU A 528 -68.01 -47.15 7.92
CA LEU A 528 -69.07 -46.68 8.83
C LEU A 528 -70.22 -47.72 8.92
N PRO A 529 -71.03 -47.70 9.99
CA PRO A 529 -72.28 -48.47 10.04
C PRO A 529 -73.21 -48.12 8.88
N SER A 530 -74.09 -49.04 8.49
CA SER A 530 -75.10 -48.73 7.47
C SER A 530 -76.07 -47.64 7.97
N THR A 531 -76.60 -46.85 7.04
CA THR A 531 -77.57 -45.79 7.36
C THR A 531 -78.79 -46.37 8.08
N PRO A 532 -79.21 -45.82 9.23
CA PRO A 532 -80.36 -46.33 9.96
C PRO A 532 -81.65 -46.05 9.19
N ALA A 533 -82.49 -47.08 9.04
CA ALA A 533 -83.76 -46.98 8.33
C ALA A 533 -84.94 -47.01 9.31
N LEU A 534 -85.95 -46.17 9.07
CA LEU A 534 -87.19 -46.17 9.85
C LEU A 534 -87.99 -47.44 9.56
N VAL A 535 -88.34 -48.19 10.61
CA VAL A 535 -89.23 -49.36 10.50
C VAL A 535 -90.67 -48.97 10.81
N GLN A 536 -90.88 -48.25 11.91
CA GLN A 536 -92.22 -47.91 12.38
C GLN A 536 -92.21 -46.60 13.16
N VAL A 537 -93.28 -45.81 12.99
CA VAL A 537 -93.62 -44.67 13.85
C VAL A 537 -95.05 -44.86 14.35
N ILE A 538 -95.25 -44.72 15.67
CA ILE A 538 -96.57 -44.71 16.30
C ILE A 538 -96.78 -43.30 16.85
N GLN A 539 -97.87 -42.67 16.43
CA GLN A 539 -98.23 -41.31 16.86
C GLN A 539 -99.07 -41.33 18.14
N PRO A 540 -98.98 -40.28 18.99
CA PRO A 540 -99.84 -40.13 20.16
C PRO A 540 -101.33 -40.11 19.80
N THR A 541 -102.17 -40.61 20.71
CA THR A 541 -103.65 -40.55 20.62
C THR A 541 -104.22 -39.92 21.89
N CYS A 542 -105.53 -39.65 21.94
CA CYS A 542 -106.18 -39.16 23.17
C CYS A 542 -106.09 -40.18 24.34
N LEU A 543 -105.94 -41.48 24.04
CA LEU A 543 -105.84 -42.55 25.05
C LEU A 543 -104.39 -42.84 25.46
N GLU A 544 -103.44 -42.65 24.55
CA GLU A 544 -102.00 -42.87 24.77
C GLU A 544 -101.22 -41.60 24.37
N PRO A 545 -100.84 -40.74 25.34
CA PRO A 545 -100.32 -39.39 25.06
C PRO A 545 -98.84 -39.36 24.64
N SER A 546 -98.29 -40.46 24.11
CA SER A 546 -96.87 -40.54 23.70
C SER A 546 -96.68 -41.35 22.42
N GLY A 547 -95.63 -41.04 21.66
CA GLY A 547 -95.28 -41.73 20.43
C GLY A 547 -94.13 -42.74 20.61
N SER A 548 -93.87 -43.54 19.59
CA SER A 548 -92.71 -44.43 19.55
C SER A 548 -92.08 -44.51 18.16
N ILE A 549 -90.76 -44.65 18.09
CA ILE A 549 -90.00 -44.86 16.85
C ILE A 549 -89.21 -46.16 16.95
N THR A 550 -89.28 -46.98 15.91
CA THR A 550 -88.48 -48.20 15.76
C THR A 550 -87.57 -48.08 14.54
N ILE A 551 -86.27 -48.31 14.73
CA ILE A 551 -85.23 -48.30 13.69
C ILE A 551 -84.94 -49.75 13.24
N SER A 552 -84.43 -49.95 12.02
CA SER A 552 -83.99 -51.27 11.55
C SER A 552 -82.84 -51.82 12.39
N THR A 553 -82.91 -53.11 12.74
CA THR A 553 -81.84 -53.78 13.48
C THR A 553 -80.60 -53.95 12.63
N GLN A 554 -79.44 -53.56 13.17
CA GLN A 554 -78.10 -53.83 12.64
C GLN A 554 -77.26 -54.53 13.71
N ALA A 555 -76.33 -55.38 13.28
CA ALA A 555 -75.40 -56.06 14.18
C ALA A 555 -74.34 -55.10 14.72
N ASP A 556 -73.91 -55.31 15.97
CA ASP A 556 -72.80 -54.61 16.62
C ASP A 556 -72.91 -53.08 16.71
N VAL A 557 -74.12 -52.50 16.58
CA VAL A 557 -74.36 -51.06 16.72
C VAL A 557 -75.19 -50.70 17.96
N GLN A 558 -75.15 -49.42 18.31
CA GLN A 558 -76.10 -48.77 19.21
C GLN A 558 -76.87 -47.69 18.45
N TYR A 559 -78.08 -47.39 18.88
CA TYR A 559 -79.03 -46.47 18.25
C TYR A 559 -79.23 -45.23 19.11
N SER A 560 -79.45 -44.07 18.50
CA SER A 560 -79.89 -42.85 19.18
C SER A 560 -80.83 -42.03 18.29
N LEU A 561 -81.71 -41.27 18.92
CA LEU A 561 -82.58 -40.26 18.30
C LEU A 561 -82.11 -38.81 18.56
N GLY A 562 -80.83 -38.63 18.94
CA GLY A 562 -80.23 -37.34 19.31
C GLY A 562 -79.82 -37.23 20.78
N ASN A 563 -80.13 -38.24 21.59
CA ASN A 563 -79.74 -38.36 23.00
C ASN A 563 -78.67 -39.46 23.20
N ALA A 564 -78.61 -40.08 24.38
CA ALA A 564 -77.74 -41.21 24.64
C ALA A 564 -78.02 -42.39 23.68
N TYR A 565 -76.97 -43.11 23.33
CA TYR A 565 -77.06 -44.33 22.52
C TYR A 565 -77.50 -45.51 23.38
N GLN A 566 -78.38 -46.35 22.84
CA GLN A 566 -78.90 -47.57 23.46
C GLN A 566 -78.76 -48.77 22.51
N ASN A 567 -78.71 -50.00 23.05
CA ASN A 567 -78.60 -51.21 22.22
C ASN A 567 -79.94 -51.59 21.55
N SER A 568 -81.05 -51.09 22.07
CA SER A 568 -82.38 -51.33 21.51
C SER A 568 -82.67 -50.37 20.36
N PRO A 569 -83.20 -50.82 19.22
CA PRO A 569 -83.64 -49.95 18.14
C PRO A 569 -85.02 -49.30 18.39
N VAL A 570 -85.67 -49.59 19.52
CA VAL A 570 -87.01 -49.12 19.88
C VAL A 570 -86.94 -47.99 20.89
N PHE A 571 -87.60 -46.88 20.57
CA PHE A 571 -87.70 -45.69 21.42
C PHE A 571 -89.17 -45.44 21.75
N ASN A 572 -89.54 -45.63 23.02
CA ASN A 572 -90.90 -45.46 23.52
C ASN A 572 -91.03 -44.13 24.29
N ASN A 573 -92.28 -43.72 24.57
CA ASN A 573 -92.61 -42.54 25.38
C ASN A 573 -92.03 -41.23 24.81
N LEU A 574 -92.00 -41.11 23.48
CA LEU A 574 -91.50 -39.93 22.81
C LEU A 574 -92.53 -38.80 22.90
N THR A 575 -92.06 -37.64 23.33
CA THR A 575 -92.82 -36.40 23.30
C THR A 575 -92.95 -35.88 21.85
N PRO A 576 -93.94 -35.04 21.54
CA PRO A 576 -94.03 -34.37 20.24
C PRO A 576 -92.74 -33.63 19.91
N GLY A 577 -92.19 -33.85 18.71
CA GLY A 577 -90.90 -33.32 18.32
C GLY A 577 -90.30 -34.00 17.09
N LYS A 578 -89.15 -33.48 16.65
CA LYS A 578 -88.36 -34.01 15.54
C LYS A 578 -87.15 -34.78 16.09
N TYR A 579 -86.93 -35.97 15.57
CA TYR A 579 -85.89 -36.89 16.02
C TYR A 579 -85.02 -37.33 14.85
N THR A 580 -83.69 -37.19 14.98
CA THR A 580 -82.74 -37.66 13.96
C THR A 580 -82.19 -39.01 14.34
N MET A 581 -82.45 -40.02 13.51
CA MET A 581 -81.91 -41.37 13.73
C MET A 581 -80.40 -41.38 13.55
N SER A 582 -79.70 -42.06 14.45
CA SER A 582 -78.25 -42.26 14.36
C SER A 582 -77.87 -43.64 14.87
N VAL A 583 -76.85 -44.24 14.26
CA VAL A 583 -76.24 -45.49 14.72
C VAL A 583 -74.73 -45.34 14.84
N ARG A 584 -74.12 -46.05 15.79
CA ARG A 584 -72.67 -46.15 15.95
C ARG A 584 -72.24 -47.57 16.24
N PHE A 585 -71.03 -47.98 15.86
CA PHE A 585 -70.50 -49.27 16.30
C PHE A 585 -70.27 -49.30 17.82
N THR A 586 -70.58 -50.44 18.44
CA THR A 586 -70.35 -50.72 19.86
C THR A 586 -68.86 -50.73 20.21
N THR A 587 -68.03 -51.30 19.34
CA THR A 587 -66.57 -51.40 19.51
C THR A 587 -65.82 -50.13 19.08
N SER A 588 -66.46 -49.26 18.29
CA SER A 588 -65.87 -48.01 17.78
C SER A 588 -66.89 -46.85 17.85
N PRO A 589 -67.09 -46.25 19.05
CA PRO A 589 -68.16 -45.26 19.28
C PRO A 589 -68.07 -43.97 18.44
N ALA A 590 -66.90 -43.69 17.85
CA ALA A 590 -66.69 -42.55 16.97
C ALA A 590 -67.19 -42.77 15.53
N CYS A 591 -67.46 -44.02 15.13
CA CYS A 591 -67.99 -44.34 13.81
C CYS A 591 -69.52 -44.19 13.84
N ILE A 592 -70.01 -42.98 13.56
CA ILE A 592 -71.44 -42.63 13.61
C ILE A 592 -71.98 -42.45 12.19
N THR A 593 -73.15 -43.02 11.92
CA THR A 593 -73.93 -42.78 10.71
C THR A 593 -75.27 -42.15 11.07
N LEU A 594 -75.61 -41.03 10.43
CA LEU A 594 -76.91 -40.36 10.59
C LEU A 594 -77.90 -40.89 9.54
N GLY A 595 -79.15 -41.05 9.94
CA GLY A 595 -80.29 -41.36 9.06
C GLY A 595 -81.25 -40.19 8.94
N SER A 596 -82.44 -40.48 8.44
CA SER A 596 -83.50 -39.48 8.25
C SER A 596 -84.07 -38.94 9.56
N GLU A 597 -84.62 -37.72 9.50
CA GLU A 597 -85.42 -37.12 10.58
C GLU A 597 -86.86 -37.71 10.58
N VAL A 598 -87.40 -37.98 11.77
CA VAL A 598 -88.74 -38.53 11.98
C VAL A 598 -89.49 -37.64 12.97
N THR A 599 -90.76 -37.35 12.70
CA THR A 599 -91.58 -36.44 13.54
C THR A 599 -92.62 -37.23 14.35
N ILE A 600 -92.66 -36.98 15.66
CA ILE A 600 -93.78 -37.33 16.54
C ILE A 600 -94.69 -36.11 16.63
N ASN A 601 -95.95 -36.27 16.21
CA ASN A 601 -96.96 -35.22 16.16
C ASN A 601 -97.45 -34.85 17.58
N ALA A 602 -98.09 -33.67 17.70
CA ALA A 602 -98.79 -33.30 18.92
C ALA A 602 -99.99 -34.21 19.20
N ILE A 603 -100.39 -34.31 20.47
CA ILE A 603 -101.61 -35.03 20.87
C ILE A 603 -102.82 -34.37 20.17
N PRO A 604 -103.76 -35.15 19.59
CA PRO A 604 -104.94 -34.61 18.93
C PRO A 604 -105.79 -33.70 19.83
N SER A 605 -106.39 -32.64 19.27
CA SER A 605 -107.27 -31.71 19.98
C SER A 605 -108.63 -32.34 20.35
N GLN A 606 -109.24 -31.90 21.45
CA GLN A 606 -110.56 -32.37 21.90
C GLN A 606 -111.69 -31.87 20.97
N ILE A 607 -112.68 -32.74 20.71
CA ILE A 607 -113.86 -32.45 19.86
C ILE A 607 -114.74 -31.37 20.51
N GLN A 608 -115.21 -30.37 19.74
CA GLN A 608 -116.12 -29.30 20.19
C GLN A 608 -117.24 -29.06 19.15
N PHE A 609 -118.50 -29.01 19.57
CA PHE A 609 -119.65 -28.76 18.67
C PHE A 609 -120.75 -27.93 19.35
N GLU A 610 -121.61 -27.32 18.53
CA GLU A 610 -122.87 -26.69 18.94
C GLU A 610 -124.06 -27.37 18.27
N THR A 611 -125.27 -27.19 18.82
CA THR A 611 -126.51 -27.73 18.24
C THR A 611 -127.51 -26.61 17.98
N THR A 612 -128.04 -26.54 16.76
CA THR A 612 -129.08 -25.59 16.35
C THR A 612 -130.37 -26.32 15.98
N GLY A 613 -131.53 -25.69 16.14
CA GLY A 613 -132.84 -26.27 15.81
C GLY A 613 -133.69 -25.33 14.98
N ASP A 614 -134.16 -25.79 13.81
CA ASP A 614 -134.98 -24.99 12.87
C ASP A 614 -136.05 -25.85 12.16
N CYS A 615 -137.06 -25.19 11.59
CA CYS A 615 -138.10 -25.80 10.78
C CYS A 615 -137.70 -25.86 9.31
N GLU A 616 -137.38 -27.05 8.81
CA GLU A 616 -137.12 -27.28 7.39
C GLU A 616 -138.22 -28.16 6.78
N ASN A 617 -138.81 -27.73 5.66
CA ASN A 617 -139.87 -28.48 4.96
C ASN A 617 -141.05 -28.94 5.83
N LYS A 618 -141.36 -28.16 6.88
CA LYS A 618 -142.43 -28.42 7.86
C LYS A 618 -142.11 -29.51 8.90
N GLU A 619 -140.84 -29.87 9.06
CA GLU A 619 -140.35 -30.76 10.11
C GLU A 619 -139.30 -30.01 10.94
N TYR A 620 -139.28 -30.24 12.25
CA TYR A 620 -138.33 -29.62 13.16
C TYR A 620 -137.07 -30.47 13.23
N ILE A 621 -135.94 -29.87 12.89
CA ILE A 621 -134.66 -30.54 12.71
C ILE A 621 -133.63 -29.93 13.66
N LEU A 622 -132.94 -30.80 14.43
CA LEU A 622 -131.74 -30.45 15.18
C LEU A 622 -130.50 -30.81 14.37
N THR A 623 -129.54 -29.89 14.29
CA THR A 623 -128.28 -30.09 13.56
C THR A 623 -127.09 -29.76 14.44
N ALA A 624 -126.12 -30.66 14.49
CA ALA A 624 -124.85 -30.48 15.18
C ALA A 624 -123.77 -29.96 14.24
N ASN A 625 -123.16 -28.84 14.61
CA ASN A 625 -122.14 -28.16 13.82
C ASN A 625 -120.79 -28.15 14.56
N PRO A 626 -119.68 -28.53 13.90
CA PRO A 626 -118.35 -28.41 14.49
C PRO A 626 -118.04 -26.95 14.85
N LEU A 627 -117.54 -26.72 16.06
CA LEU A 627 -117.01 -25.40 16.43
C LEU A 627 -115.56 -25.29 15.94
N SER A 628 -115.27 -24.22 15.20
CA SER A 628 -113.94 -23.88 14.69
C SER A 628 -113.23 -25.05 13.98
N ASP A 629 -113.97 -25.82 13.18
CA ASP A 629 -113.45 -26.99 12.45
C ASP A 629 -112.74 -28.02 13.36
N SER A 630 -113.15 -28.13 14.64
CA SER A 630 -112.48 -29.00 15.62
C SER A 630 -112.52 -30.50 15.28
N TYR A 631 -113.35 -30.91 14.32
CA TYR A 631 -113.38 -32.24 13.72
C TYR A 631 -113.99 -32.20 12.31
N ASP A 632 -113.65 -33.17 11.47
CA ASP A 632 -114.33 -33.44 10.21
C ASP A 632 -115.60 -34.26 10.47
N SER A 633 -116.74 -33.77 9.99
CA SER A 633 -118.05 -34.42 10.17
C SER A 633 -118.15 -35.81 9.53
N ASN A 634 -117.27 -36.15 8.57
CA ASN A 634 -117.23 -37.47 7.92
C ASN A 634 -116.35 -38.49 8.67
N GLU A 635 -115.48 -38.03 9.58
CA GLU A 635 -114.54 -38.89 10.32
C GLU A 635 -114.93 -39.10 11.78
N VAL A 636 -116.15 -38.69 12.14
CA VAL A 636 -116.75 -38.88 13.45
C VAL A 636 -118.04 -39.68 13.37
N SER A 637 -118.43 -40.25 14.50
CA SER A 637 -119.73 -40.88 14.69
C SER A 637 -120.58 -40.03 15.64
N TYR A 638 -121.89 -39.98 15.38
CA TYR A 638 -122.87 -39.21 16.14
C TYR A 638 -123.84 -40.16 16.85
N GLN A 639 -124.20 -39.88 18.11
CA GLN A 639 -125.24 -40.62 18.82
C GLN A 639 -126.20 -39.66 19.54
N TRP A 640 -127.45 -39.64 19.10
CA TRP A 640 -128.54 -38.87 19.70
C TRP A 640 -129.36 -39.75 20.66
N LYS A 641 -129.67 -39.21 21.84
CA LYS A 641 -130.52 -39.85 22.84
C LYS A 641 -131.63 -38.94 23.33
N ASP A 642 -132.78 -39.52 23.68
CA ASP A 642 -133.89 -38.81 24.33
C ASP A 642 -133.62 -38.50 25.81
N LYS A 643 -134.56 -37.81 26.46
CA LYS A 643 -134.49 -37.44 27.89
C LYS A 643 -134.36 -38.63 28.84
N ASP A 644 -134.76 -39.83 28.42
CA ASP A 644 -134.72 -41.07 29.20
C ASP A 644 -133.45 -41.89 28.88
N GLY A 645 -132.60 -41.39 27.98
CA GLY A 645 -131.33 -41.99 27.58
C GLY A 645 -131.45 -43.03 26.46
N ASN A 646 -132.63 -43.21 25.86
CA ASN A 646 -132.81 -44.13 24.74
C ASN A 646 -132.20 -43.56 23.47
N LEU A 647 -131.59 -44.42 22.66
CA LEU A 647 -130.99 -44.05 21.40
C LEU A 647 -132.09 -43.76 20.36
N ILE A 648 -132.09 -42.55 19.81
CA ILE A 648 -133.10 -42.08 18.85
C ILE A 648 -132.52 -41.69 17.49
N GLY A 649 -131.19 -41.58 17.39
CA GLY A 649 -130.50 -41.30 16.13
C GLY A 649 -129.03 -41.68 16.22
N THR A 650 -128.46 -42.15 15.13
CA THR A 650 -127.04 -42.50 15.04
C THR A 650 -126.45 -42.08 13.70
N ASN A 651 -125.17 -41.75 13.71
CA ASN A 651 -124.33 -41.52 12.53
C ASN A 651 -124.91 -40.48 11.56
N SER A 652 -125.58 -39.49 12.12
CA SER A 652 -126.06 -38.31 11.43
C SER A 652 -125.85 -37.13 12.36
N ASN A 653 -125.26 -36.05 11.83
CA ASN A 653 -125.18 -34.77 12.52
C ASN A 653 -126.57 -34.11 12.65
N VAL A 654 -127.56 -34.64 11.95
CA VAL A 654 -128.94 -34.15 11.93
C VAL A 654 -129.87 -35.14 12.63
N LEU A 655 -130.77 -34.63 13.47
CA LEU A 655 -131.88 -35.36 14.11
C LEU A 655 -133.21 -34.70 13.75
N ASN A 656 -134.08 -35.42 13.05
CA ASN A 656 -135.43 -34.98 12.73
C ASN A 656 -136.36 -35.24 13.93
N VAL A 657 -136.57 -34.22 14.76
CA VAL A 657 -137.37 -34.33 15.99
C VAL A 657 -138.83 -34.60 15.68
N SER A 658 -139.38 -34.04 14.60
CA SER A 658 -140.78 -34.32 14.18
C SER A 658 -141.00 -35.81 13.88
N SER A 659 -140.02 -36.49 13.28
CA SER A 659 -140.09 -37.94 13.03
C SER A 659 -139.99 -38.78 14.31
N VAL A 660 -139.15 -38.35 15.26
CA VAL A 660 -139.04 -38.97 16.59
C VAL A 660 -140.37 -38.82 17.35
N ILE A 661 -140.99 -37.65 17.28
CA ILE A 661 -142.30 -37.40 17.88
C ILE A 661 -143.37 -38.31 17.27
N ALA A 662 -143.44 -38.39 15.94
CA ALA A 662 -144.43 -39.20 15.23
C ALA A 662 -144.28 -40.71 15.49
N SER A 663 -143.08 -41.18 15.81
CA SER A 663 -142.77 -42.59 16.07
C SER A 663 -142.85 -42.99 17.54
N THR A 664 -143.16 -42.05 18.45
CA THR A 664 -143.28 -42.32 19.89
C THR A 664 -144.62 -43.00 20.21
N PRO A 665 -144.66 -44.30 20.57
CA PRO A 665 -145.92 -45.02 20.79
C PRO A 665 -146.61 -44.57 22.08
N ASN A 666 -147.87 -44.14 22.00
CA ASN A 666 -148.72 -43.70 23.13
C ASN A 666 -148.16 -42.55 24.00
N GLY A 667 -147.14 -41.83 23.52
CA GLY A 667 -146.51 -40.73 24.24
C GLY A 667 -146.94 -39.38 23.68
N GLN A 668 -147.77 -38.66 24.43
CA GLN A 668 -148.01 -37.23 24.22
C GLN A 668 -146.71 -36.50 24.61
N ILE A 669 -145.93 -36.02 23.64
CA ILE A 669 -144.70 -35.29 23.94
C ILE A 669 -145.06 -33.92 24.48
N VAL A 670 -144.71 -33.70 25.73
CA VAL A 670 -144.86 -32.42 26.42
C VAL A 670 -143.59 -31.62 26.18
N PHE A 671 -143.75 -30.44 25.59
CA PHE A 671 -142.67 -29.48 25.49
C PHE A 671 -142.56 -28.64 26.78
N PRO A 672 -141.35 -28.26 27.22
CA PRO A 672 -140.06 -28.56 26.62
C PRO A 672 -139.54 -29.99 26.90
N THR A 673 -138.75 -30.54 25.96
CA THR A 673 -138.06 -31.84 26.09
C THR A 673 -136.55 -31.68 25.83
N VAL A 674 -135.72 -32.59 26.35
CA VAL A 674 -134.24 -32.53 26.22
C VAL A 674 -133.72 -33.73 25.43
N TYR A 675 -132.76 -33.48 24.55
CA TYR A 675 -131.99 -34.49 23.82
C TYR A 675 -130.51 -34.36 24.14
N SER A 676 -129.75 -35.46 24.05
CA SER A 676 -128.28 -35.44 24.20
C SER A 676 -127.59 -35.97 22.94
N LEU A 677 -126.45 -35.40 22.59
CA LEU A 677 -125.60 -35.80 21.47
C LEU A 677 -124.19 -36.14 21.96
N THR A 678 -123.65 -37.28 21.52
CA THR A 678 -122.24 -37.65 21.65
C THR A 678 -121.58 -37.71 20.28
N VAL A 679 -120.39 -37.10 20.14
CA VAL A 679 -119.56 -37.13 18.93
C VAL A 679 -118.21 -37.79 19.25
N THR A 680 -117.82 -38.80 18.46
CA THR A 680 -116.59 -39.60 18.68
C THR A 680 -115.76 -39.74 17.41
N SER A 681 -114.44 -39.49 17.47
CA SER A 681 -113.51 -39.70 16.34
C SER A 681 -112.88 -41.09 16.35
N ALA A 682 -112.98 -41.80 15.22
CA ALA A 682 -112.39 -43.13 15.07
C ALA A 682 -110.86 -43.12 14.90
N ALA A 683 -110.28 -42.02 14.40
CA ALA A 683 -108.84 -41.92 14.12
C ALA A 683 -108.01 -41.60 15.37
N THR A 684 -108.57 -40.84 16.32
CA THR A 684 -107.85 -40.32 17.49
C THR A 684 -108.38 -40.85 18.82
N GLY A 685 -109.59 -41.45 18.82
CA GLY A 685 -110.26 -41.98 19.99
C GLY A 685 -110.86 -40.93 20.92
N CYS A 686 -110.87 -39.65 20.53
CA CYS A 686 -111.43 -38.56 21.35
C CYS A 686 -112.97 -38.53 21.26
N GLU A 687 -113.66 -38.29 22.39
CA GLU A 687 -115.14 -38.17 22.47
C GLU A 687 -115.60 -36.95 23.28
N THR A 688 -116.74 -36.35 22.89
CA THR A 688 -117.39 -35.23 23.61
C THR A 688 -118.92 -35.41 23.57
N SER A 689 -119.63 -35.06 24.66
CA SER A 689 -121.10 -35.10 24.75
C SER A 689 -121.72 -33.78 25.23
N ALA A 690 -122.88 -33.41 24.71
CA ALA A 690 -123.63 -32.19 25.08
C ALA A 690 -125.17 -32.40 25.00
N ASN A 691 -125.94 -31.56 25.71
CA ASN A 691 -127.41 -31.60 25.76
C ASN A 691 -128.05 -30.41 25.01
N VAL A 692 -129.25 -30.60 24.44
CA VAL A 692 -130.06 -29.57 23.76
C VAL A 692 -131.53 -29.66 24.22
N THR A 693 -132.14 -28.50 24.51
CA THR A 693 -133.56 -28.39 24.92
C THR A 693 -134.42 -27.93 23.74
N VAL A 694 -135.55 -28.60 23.50
CA VAL A 694 -136.53 -28.29 22.45
C VAL A 694 -137.84 -27.81 23.08
N GLU A 695 -138.24 -26.58 22.74
CA GLU A 695 -139.39 -25.86 23.34
C GLU A 695 -140.70 -26.00 22.53
N SER A 696 -140.62 -26.34 21.25
CA SER A 696 -141.75 -26.66 20.36
C SER A 696 -141.20 -27.36 19.10
N ALA A 697 -142.03 -28.13 18.40
CA ALA A 697 -141.68 -28.74 17.11
C ALA A 697 -142.80 -28.60 16.06
N TYR A 698 -143.77 -27.69 16.27
CA TYR A 698 -144.88 -27.44 15.34
C TYR A 698 -144.49 -26.48 14.21
N CYS A 699 -144.07 -27.04 13.08
CA CYS A 699 -143.67 -26.27 11.89
C CYS A 699 -144.81 -25.99 10.89
N ASN A 700 -146.07 -26.29 11.23
CA ASN A 700 -147.26 -26.01 10.41
C ASN A 700 -148.30 -25.21 11.19
N ILE A 701 -149.05 -24.36 10.48
CA ILE A 701 -150.22 -23.69 11.07
C ILE A 701 -151.26 -24.78 11.38
N GLN A 702 -151.57 -24.98 12.65
CA GLN A 702 -152.56 -25.97 13.07
C GLN A 702 -153.93 -25.67 12.42
N LYS A 703 -154.62 -26.73 11.97
CA LYS A 703 -155.95 -26.62 11.36
C LYS A 703 -157.08 -26.73 12.37
N GLY A 704 -156.77 -27.09 13.61
CA GLY A 704 -157.73 -27.11 14.69
C GLY A 704 -157.06 -27.16 16.04
N ILE A 705 -157.80 -26.68 17.05
CA ILE A 705 -157.43 -26.75 18.45
C ILE A 705 -158.58 -27.37 19.25
N SER A 706 -158.23 -28.11 20.30
CA SER A 706 -159.12 -28.75 21.25
C SER A 706 -158.71 -28.33 22.66
N PRO A 707 -159.14 -27.16 23.14
CA PRO A 707 -158.73 -26.62 24.44
C PRO A 707 -159.40 -27.35 25.61
N ASP A 708 -158.97 -28.58 25.86
CA ASP A 708 -159.48 -29.46 26.93
C ASP A 708 -158.51 -29.54 28.13
N GLY A 709 -157.32 -28.97 28.01
CA GLY A 709 -156.29 -28.91 29.04
C GLY A 709 -155.47 -30.20 29.14
N ASN A 710 -155.54 -31.09 28.15
CA ASN A 710 -154.78 -32.33 28.15
C ASN A 710 -153.31 -32.14 27.73
N GLY A 711 -152.91 -30.95 27.25
CA GLY A 711 -151.57 -30.60 26.79
C GLY A 711 -151.33 -30.77 25.28
N SER A 712 -152.31 -31.24 24.51
CA SER A 712 -152.23 -31.48 23.05
C SER A 712 -153.25 -30.64 22.30
N ASN A 713 -152.76 -29.79 21.39
CA ASN A 713 -153.58 -28.86 20.59
C ASN A 713 -154.52 -27.97 21.44
N ASP A 714 -154.17 -27.71 22.70
CA ASP A 714 -154.91 -26.80 23.58
C ASP A 714 -154.86 -25.35 23.10
N TYR A 715 -153.72 -25.03 22.48
CA TYR A 715 -153.34 -23.71 22.05
C TYR A 715 -153.05 -23.75 20.56
N PHE A 716 -153.32 -22.63 19.90
CA PHE A 716 -152.92 -22.42 18.52
C PHE A 716 -151.45 -22.01 18.47
N ASP A 717 -150.53 -22.97 18.56
CA ASP A 717 -149.09 -22.77 18.62
C ASP A 717 -148.48 -22.43 17.24
N LEU A 718 -147.90 -21.24 17.18
CA LEU A 718 -147.20 -20.62 16.07
C LEU A 718 -145.83 -20.08 16.51
N ARG A 719 -145.26 -20.53 17.65
CA ARG A 719 -143.96 -20.09 18.20
C ARG A 719 -142.83 -20.13 17.17
N LEU A 720 -142.83 -21.17 16.33
CA LEU A 720 -141.83 -21.41 15.31
C LEU A 720 -142.09 -20.67 13.98
N MET A 721 -143.06 -19.74 13.95
CA MET A 721 -143.48 -19.06 12.72
C MET A 721 -143.24 -17.55 12.70
N ASP A 722 -142.52 -16.98 13.69
CA ASP A 722 -142.22 -15.54 13.80
C ASP A 722 -143.44 -14.62 13.56
N VAL A 723 -144.54 -14.95 14.22
CA VAL A 723 -145.81 -14.23 14.08
C VAL A 723 -145.72 -12.85 14.74
N LYS A 724 -146.01 -11.82 13.97
CA LYS A 724 -146.13 -10.44 14.44
C LYS A 724 -147.50 -10.18 15.06
N LYS A 725 -148.57 -10.70 14.46
CA LYS A 725 -149.94 -10.50 14.93
C LYS A 725 -150.87 -11.61 14.44
N LEU A 726 -151.77 -12.07 15.31
CA LEU A 726 -152.85 -12.98 14.96
C LEU A 726 -154.19 -12.25 15.13
N GLU A 727 -155.04 -12.28 14.12
CA GLU A 727 -156.43 -11.88 14.20
C GLU A 727 -157.33 -13.06 13.82
N ILE A 728 -158.43 -13.25 14.53
CA ILE A 728 -159.39 -14.33 14.26
C ILE A 728 -160.79 -13.76 14.12
N PHE A 729 -161.51 -14.27 13.13
CA PHE A 729 -162.81 -13.82 12.67
C PHE A 729 -163.81 -14.98 12.69
N ASN A 730 -165.08 -14.71 12.99
CA ASN A 730 -166.15 -15.70 12.90
C ASN A 730 -166.68 -15.84 11.45
N ARG A 731 -167.63 -16.76 11.22
CA ARG A 731 -168.21 -17.03 9.88
C ARG A 731 -168.91 -15.84 9.20
N TYR A 732 -169.19 -14.77 9.93
CA TYR A 732 -169.81 -13.55 9.41
C TYR A 732 -168.76 -12.46 9.08
N GLY A 733 -167.46 -12.76 9.22
CA GLY A 733 -166.38 -11.80 8.99
C GLY A 733 -166.15 -10.83 10.15
N ILE A 734 -166.74 -11.08 11.33
CA ILE A 734 -166.55 -10.23 12.51
C ILE A 734 -165.32 -10.70 13.28
N LYS A 735 -164.39 -9.78 13.58
CA LYS A 735 -163.20 -10.06 14.39
C LYS A 735 -163.60 -10.43 15.82
N VAL A 736 -163.22 -11.62 16.25
CA VAL A 736 -163.47 -12.15 17.60
C VAL A 736 -162.23 -12.15 18.49
N TYR A 737 -161.03 -12.28 17.92
CA TYR A 737 -159.76 -12.25 18.66
C TYR A 737 -158.68 -11.48 17.88
N SER A 738 -157.75 -10.85 18.57
CA SER A 738 -156.63 -10.08 18.02
C SER A 738 -155.50 -9.99 19.04
N GLN A 739 -154.29 -10.40 18.69
CA GLN A 739 -153.12 -10.37 19.57
C GLN A 739 -151.85 -10.03 18.77
N GLU A 740 -151.06 -9.09 19.27
CA GLU A 740 -149.71 -8.80 18.75
C GLU A 740 -148.64 -9.66 19.44
N ASN A 741 -147.51 -9.85 18.76
CA ASN A 741 -146.40 -10.75 19.11
C ASN A 741 -146.90 -12.12 19.55
N TYR A 742 -147.75 -12.69 18.71
CA TYR A 742 -148.41 -13.94 19.00
C TYR A 742 -147.41 -15.11 18.92
N THR A 743 -147.55 -16.05 19.83
CA THR A 743 -146.84 -17.33 19.81
C THR A 743 -147.86 -18.44 19.86
N ASP A 744 -148.63 -18.55 20.93
CA ASP A 744 -149.53 -19.67 21.21
C ASP A 744 -150.66 -19.30 22.19
N GLN A 745 -150.99 -18.01 22.35
CA GLN A 745 -151.89 -17.55 23.40
C GLN A 745 -153.38 -17.87 23.16
N TRP A 746 -153.77 -18.22 21.93
CA TRP A 746 -155.17 -18.43 21.56
C TRP A 746 -155.58 -19.88 21.79
N LYS A 747 -156.56 -20.06 22.67
CA LYS A 747 -157.19 -21.31 23.07
C LYS A 747 -158.69 -21.27 22.81
N GLY A 748 -159.12 -20.58 21.75
CA GLY A 748 -160.53 -20.47 21.41
C GLY A 748 -161.34 -19.49 22.25
N GLN A 749 -160.72 -18.41 22.74
CA GLN A 749 -161.37 -17.30 23.45
C GLN A 749 -161.53 -16.06 22.56
N SER A 750 -162.50 -15.20 22.86
CA SER A 750 -162.64 -13.87 22.26
C SER A 750 -161.68 -12.86 22.91
N ASN A 751 -161.56 -11.65 22.35
CA ASN A 751 -160.79 -10.56 22.97
C ASN A 751 -161.30 -10.13 24.35
N LYS A 752 -162.55 -10.46 24.70
CA LYS A 752 -163.11 -10.21 26.03
C LYS A 752 -162.84 -11.36 27.01
N GLY A 753 -162.21 -12.44 26.55
CA GLY A 753 -161.99 -13.66 27.31
C GLY A 753 -163.13 -14.68 27.24
N ASP A 754 -164.28 -14.32 26.64
CA ASP A 754 -165.41 -15.25 26.51
C ASP A 754 -165.07 -16.42 25.57
N ASP A 755 -165.50 -17.61 25.96
CA ASP A 755 -165.28 -18.83 25.19
C ASP A 755 -166.06 -18.81 23.87
N LEU A 756 -165.33 -19.04 22.78
CA LEU A 756 -165.90 -19.12 21.44
C LEU A 756 -166.52 -20.52 21.22
N PRO A 757 -167.74 -20.62 20.66
CA PRO A 757 -168.39 -21.91 20.41
C PRO A 757 -167.63 -22.75 19.38
N SER A 758 -167.85 -24.06 19.40
CA SER A 758 -167.25 -24.98 18.42
C SER A 758 -167.68 -24.63 17.01
N ALA A 759 -166.73 -24.14 16.21
CA ALA A 759 -166.97 -23.66 14.85
C ALA A 759 -165.65 -23.50 14.10
N THR A 760 -165.78 -23.33 12.77
CA THR A 760 -164.69 -22.84 11.94
C THR A 760 -164.54 -21.33 12.13
N TYR A 761 -163.36 -20.93 12.54
CA TYR A 761 -162.92 -19.55 12.59
C TYR A 761 -161.93 -19.28 11.47
N TYR A 762 -161.84 -18.04 11.03
CA TYR A 762 -160.90 -17.61 10.00
C TYR A 762 -159.80 -16.78 10.64
N TYR A 763 -158.54 -17.11 10.39
CA TYR A 763 -157.43 -16.33 10.91
C TYR A 763 -156.85 -15.44 9.82
N VAL A 764 -156.26 -14.33 10.26
CA VAL A 764 -155.29 -13.52 9.53
C VAL A 764 -154.04 -13.49 10.42
N ILE A 765 -152.97 -14.12 9.94
CA ILE A 765 -151.67 -14.14 10.61
C ILE A 765 -150.77 -13.17 9.86
N GLU A 766 -150.34 -12.11 10.52
CA GLU A 766 -149.29 -11.22 10.07
C GLU A 766 -147.96 -11.74 10.63
N PHE A 767 -147.03 -12.07 9.75
CA PHE A 767 -145.67 -12.47 10.13
C PHE A 767 -144.77 -11.24 10.13
N LYS A 768 -143.67 -11.27 10.90
CA LYS A 768 -142.72 -10.13 10.88
C LYS A 768 -141.97 -10.02 9.55
N SER A 769 -141.77 -11.14 8.87
CA SER A 769 -140.83 -11.29 7.76
C SER A 769 -141.45 -11.88 6.48
N SER A 770 -142.74 -12.24 6.48
CA SER A 770 -143.43 -12.78 5.29
C SER A 770 -144.83 -12.18 5.09
N GLU A 771 -145.40 -12.36 3.89
CA GLU A 771 -146.75 -11.88 3.58
C GLU A 771 -147.80 -12.46 4.56
N PRO A 772 -148.82 -11.67 4.95
CA PRO A 772 -149.87 -12.15 5.84
C PRO A 772 -150.60 -13.36 5.25
N LYS A 773 -150.78 -14.41 6.05
CA LYS A 773 -151.57 -15.58 5.64
C LYS A 773 -152.96 -15.53 6.24
N THR A 774 -153.94 -15.77 5.39
CA THR A 774 -155.31 -16.01 5.83
C THR A 774 -155.64 -17.49 5.69
N GLY A 775 -156.56 -17.97 6.50
CA GLY A 775 -156.97 -19.36 6.48
C GLY A 775 -158.06 -19.62 7.49
N TRP A 776 -158.23 -20.88 7.85
CA TRP A 776 -159.23 -21.29 8.83
C TRP A 776 -158.61 -22.19 9.88
N ILE A 777 -159.17 -22.10 11.07
CA ILE A 777 -158.88 -22.98 12.20
C ILE A 777 -160.20 -23.46 12.80
N TYR A 778 -160.30 -24.76 13.02
CA TYR A 778 -161.47 -25.37 13.64
C TYR A 778 -161.28 -25.44 15.15
N LEU A 779 -162.11 -24.70 15.89
CA LEU A 779 -162.15 -24.80 17.33
C LEU A 779 -163.14 -25.92 17.71
N ILE A 780 -162.62 -26.96 18.36
CA ILE A 780 -163.43 -28.05 18.91
C ILE A 780 -163.56 -27.81 20.41
N ARG A 781 -164.79 -27.57 20.86
CA ARG A 781 -165.18 -27.78 22.24
C ARG A 781 -166.20 -28.91 22.27
N GLU A 782 -165.99 -29.87 23.15
CA GLU A 782 -167.03 -30.85 23.43
C GLU A 782 -168.25 -30.10 23.99
N LYS A 783 -169.44 -30.36 23.44
CA LYS A 783 -170.68 -29.89 24.09
C LYS A 783 -170.74 -30.60 25.43
N GLN A 784 -170.82 -29.84 26.53
CA GLN A 784 -171.38 -30.37 27.77
C GLN A 784 -172.82 -30.85 27.52
#